data_AF-A0A6L6PZL9-F1
#
_entry.id   AF-A0A6L6PZL9-F1
#
_cell.length_a   1.000
_cell.length_b   1.000
_cell.length_c   1.000
_cell.angle_alpha   90.00
_cell.angle_beta   90.00
_cell.angle_gamma   90.00
#
_symmetry.space_group_name_H-M   'P 1'
#
loop_
_entity.id
_entity.type
_entity.pdbx_description
1 polymer ?
#
loop_
_entity_poly.entity_id
_entity_poly.type
_entity_poly.pdbx_seq_one_letter_code
_entity_poly.pdbx_strand_id
1 'polypeptide(L)'
;MASNYFQICEENRQRYGTEGAQKSGRLAADLYDDRTHFIFELLQNAEDALSRRVDQGGPRKVEFKLSSDRLTLTHYGKPFNEADVRSVCDIAESTKDEASIGRFGLGFKSVYTVTDLPEIHSGDEDFAIEGYVFPKQAERTARKADETQIILPLRSDDTAALQDITAGFRHIGASALLFLRNIDEINWNVDGGASGFYLRNCPEALGPNVQRVSVIGQESGQAEVDQNWLVFHRDVMATDQLKKGRVEIAFALVAIKDSPSRWLVHPLAKSPLVVFFPTVVESHLGFLIQGPYRTTPSRDNILPADPWNQYLVKETTDLLLDAMCWMRDNAMLDVAALRCLPLDREKFAQGSRFGPMFEAVRQTLLGEPLLPTFDGNYVTARQAKLARTQDIRELFSPEQIATLFSLAGAAWLSSDITQDKAPEIRHYLMRELDIDEITPAKLVPSLTKSFLEAQSDEWMLRLYEFLSGQEAALRRRLDTIPLVRLDDGMHIVAHENGEAKAFLPSTIATGFPTVRRAVCATPEARAFLSSLKITEPDPVDDVIRNVLPKYRKEEVEVSEEDYTADIERIRAAFSTDSASQKDKLRTALRDTTFVMVIDAGDGEGYVAKPHEVYIATERLKQLFAGVKGVNIVDDTYDCLRGENMREVLESCGALRYPRPLEAPNELSREEKLELRRQTGYETTSGSNDRITDWLLEGVDDLIALLPKLTAEQRAERARLLWESLGDLEERRGRSIFEGSYTWSHYGERKTPPFPAAFLRHLNKAAWVPDSSGELLRPDLVVFDTLGWKPNPFLLTKISFKPPLIDQLAKEVGIDPAALDLLRKLGITNVADLTTRLGITDSPPQPESPIDAEPEGHAHSNNDVYDNAQDLYGDDMPDIQGGTPDPEGGDGVGIGTRFGGQARNAGAGAGAGAGAGAGAGAGAGAGASTAYNGGHANGRPHGEAGSHGASGGTGTGTGGSHGKRPPGHAGGRPFISYVATHPNDDGTDPDGLDQATRMKIEGRAIDLVINLEPALRRTPDGNPGFDLYETDASGRQIRWVEVKSMTGNLQDRPVGLSHTQFDYAREKGDAYWLYVVEHATTPAESRVLKIQNPAGIARTFTFDHGWSHVAIKERLPLRDAVK
;
A
#
# COMPACT_ATOMS: atom_id res chain seq x y z
N MET A 1 -67.97 18.67 41.12
CA MET A 1 -68.11 18.51 42.58
C MET A 1 -67.06 17.51 43.02
N ALA A 2 -66.46 17.74 44.19
CA ALA A 2 -65.49 16.81 44.78
C ALA A 2 -66.12 15.45 45.11
N SER A 3 -65.29 14.42 45.15
CA SER A 3 -65.68 13.04 45.48
C SER A 3 -66.00 12.87 46.97
N ASN A 4 -66.86 11.89 47.30
CA ASN A 4 -67.16 11.54 48.69
C ASN A 4 -66.05 10.67 49.30
N TYR A 5 -64.95 11.29 49.73
CA TYR A 5 -63.79 10.57 50.30
C TYR A 5 -64.15 9.68 51.49
N PHE A 6 -65.10 10.11 52.35
CA PHE A 6 -65.55 9.31 53.50
C PHE A 6 -66.17 7.98 53.05
N GLN A 7 -67.03 8.01 52.02
CA GLN A 7 -67.62 6.81 51.46
C GLN A 7 -66.56 5.89 50.83
N ILE A 8 -65.63 6.44 50.03
CA ILE A 8 -64.56 5.64 49.41
C ILE A 8 -63.66 5.01 50.49
N CYS A 9 -63.35 5.74 51.56
CA CYS A 9 -62.57 5.23 52.70
C CYS A 9 -63.29 4.08 53.42
N GLU A 10 -64.60 4.19 53.69
CA GLU A 10 -65.38 3.13 54.33
C GLU A 10 -65.52 1.88 53.43
N GLU A 11 -65.75 2.07 52.13
CA GLU A 11 -65.78 0.96 51.15
C GLU A 11 -64.42 0.23 51.08
N ASN A 12 -63.31 0.96 51.05
CA ASN A 12 -61.97 0.37 51.09
C ASN A 12 -61.66 -0.31 52.43
N ARG A 13 -62.17 0.22 53.55
CA ARG A 13 -62.04 -0.39 54.88
C ARG A 13 -62.80 -1.72 54.96
N GLN A 14 -63.99 -1.81 54.36
CA GLN A 14 -64.74 -3.06 54.24
C GLN A 14 -64.07 -4.07 53.31
N ARG A 15 -63.47 -3.60 52.20
CA ARG A 15 -62.87 -4.47 51.17
C ARG A 15 -61.50 -5.05 51.55
N TYR A 16 -60.65 -4.26 52.21
CA TYR A 16 -59.25 -4.63 52.49
C TYR A 16 -58.92 -4.78 53.97
N GLY A 17 -59.67 -4.12 54.87
CA GLY A 17 -59.26 -3.93 56.26
C GLY A 17 -57.98 -3.09 56.39
N THR A 18 -57.71 -2.57 57.59
CA THR A 18 -56.55 -1.70 57.81
C THR A 18 -55.22 -2.45 57.65
N GLU A 19 -55.08 -3.63 58.26
CA GLU A 19 -53.85 -4.44 58.17
C GLU A 19 -53.65 -5.04 56.77
N GLY A 20 -54.73 -5.49 56.12
CA GLY A 20 -54.67 -6.05 54.77
C GLY A 20 -54.26 -5.00 53.73
N ALA A 21 -54.78 -3.78 53.86
CA ALA A 21 -54.37 -2.63 53.07
C ALA A 21 -52.89 -2.29 53.28
N GLN A 22 -52.43 -2.17 54.53
CA GLN A 22 -51.02 -1.86 54.83
C GLN A 22 -50.05 -2.94 54.32
N LYS A 23 -50.38 -4.22 54.52
CA LYS A 23 -49.52 -5.33 54.07
C LYS A 23 -49.42 -5.38 52.54
N SER A 24 -50.55 -5.28 51.86
CA SER A 24 -50.61 -5.37 50.39
C SER A 24 -50.09 -4.09 49.73
N GLY A 25 -50.29 -2.93 50.37
CA GLY A 25 -49.74 -1.65 49.95
C GLY A 25 -48.22 -1.57 50.04
N ARG A 26 -47.61 -2.08 51.12
CA ARG A 26 -46.14 -2.25 51.22
C ARG A 26 -45.61 -3.18 50.13
N LEU A 27 -46.21 -4.36 49.99
CA LEU A 27 -45.86 -5.31 48.91
C LEU A 27 -45.95 -4.69 47.51
N ALA A 28 -46.84 -3.72 47.29
CA ALA A 28 -46.96 -2.99 46.03
C ALA A 28 -45.93 -1.85 45.87
N ALA A 29 -45.55 -1.17 46.96
CA ALA A 29 -44.52 -0.14 46.95
C ALA A 29 -43.11 -0.75 46.75
N ASP A 30 -42.86 -1.92 47.34
CA ASP A 30 -41.60 -2.66 47.27
C ASP A 30 -41.46 -3.51 45.98
N LEU A 31 -42.29 -3.29 44.94
CA LEU A 31 -42.24 -4.03 43.66
C LEU A 31 -41.07 -3.64 42.74
N TYR A 32 -40.43 -2.50 43.00
CA TYR A 32 -39.40 -1.92 42.13
C TYR A 32 -38.06 -1.89 42.87
N ASP A 33 -37.01 -2.41 42.24
CA ASP A 33 -35.66 -2.45 42.83
C ASP A 33 -35.03 -1.04 42.99
N ASP A 34 -35.49 -0.07 42.20
CA ASP A 34 -35.11 1.35 42.30
C ASP A 34 -36.20 2.16 43.02
N ARG A 35 -35.86 2.72 44.17
CA ARG A 35 -36.73 3.58 44.98
C ARG A 35 -37.16 4.88 44.28
N THR A 36 -36.50 5.28 43.18
CA THR A 36 -36.82 6.49 42.42
C THR A 36 -37.71 6.23 41.21
N HIS A 37 -38.04 4.96 40.92
CA HIS A 37 -38.86 4.54 39.79
C HIS A 37 -40.24 5.24 39.72
N PHE A 38 -40.76 5.69 40.86
CA PHE A 38 -42.01 6.46 40.95
C PHE A 38 -42.01 7.73 40.07
N ILE A 39 -40.84 8.31 39.77
CA ILE A 39 -40.71 9.49 38.88
C ILE A 39 -41.26 9.18 37.48
N PHE A 40 -40.93 8.01 36.93
CA PHE A 40 -41.41 7.56 35.61
C PHE A 40 -42.89 7.17 35.64
N GLU A 41 -43.36 6.55 36.73
CA GLU A 41 -44.79 6.26 36.90
C GLU A 41 -45.61 7.57 37.03
N LEU A 42 -45.10 8.61 37.70
CA LEU A 42 -45.74 9.93 37.74
C LEU A 42 -45.75 10.63 36.37
N LEU A 43 -44.65 10.55 35.60
CA LEU A 43 -44.63 11.04 34.22
C LEU A 43 -45.65 10.29 33.34
N GLN A 44 -45.77 8.98 33.50
CA GLN A 44 -46.75 8.17 32.77
C GLN A 44 -48.20 8.57 33.13
N ASN A 45 -48.50 8.76 34.41
CA ASN A 45 -49.81 9.26 34.85
C ASN A 45 -50.12 10.66 34.28
N ALA A 46 -49.11 11.54 34.16
CA ALA A 46 -49.27 12.85 33.54
C ALA A 46 -49.52 12.77 32.03
N GLU A 47 -48.79 11.90 31.30
CA GLU A 47 -48.98 11.58 29.88
C GLU A 47 -50.40 11.04 29.62
N ASP A 48 -50.88 10.07 30.42
CA ASP A 48 -52.22 9.51 30.34
C ASP A 48 -53.31 10.55 30.66
N ALA A 49 -53.09 11.41 31.66
CA ALA A 49 -54.00 12.51 31.97
C ALA A 49 -54.07 13.54 30.82
N LEU A 50 -52.94 13.88 30.18
CA LEU A 50 -52.90 14.75 29.01
C LEU A 50 -53.58 14.09 27.80
N SER A 51 -53.39 12.78 27.58
CA SER A 51 -54.06 12.03 26.50
C SER A 51 -55.59 11.97 26.67
N ARG A 52 -56.11 12.09 27.90
CA ARG A 52 -57.56 12.15 28.20
C ARG A 52 -58.14 13.57 28.11
N ARG A 53 -57.32 14.61 27.87
CA ARG A 53 -57.76 16.01 27.86
C ARG A 53 -58.52 16.34 26.56
N VAL A 54 -59.70 16.96 26.70
CA VAL A 54 -60.58 17.28 25.57
C VAL A 54 -60.07 18.48 24.76
N ASP A 55 -59.58 19.51 25.44
CA ASP A 55 -58.95 20.67 24.80
C ASP A 55 -57.47 20.38 24.52
N GLN A 56 -57.04 20.51 23.26
CA GLN A 56 -55.64 20.31 22.87
C GLN A 56 -54.77 21.56 23.12
N GLY A 57 -55.35 22.75 23.34
CA GLY A 57 -54.65 24.03 23.41
C GLY A 57 -53.99 24.41 24.74
N GLY A 58 -54.18 23.64 25.81
CA GLY A 58 -53.50 23.86 27.11
C GLY A 58 -52.04 23.39 27.12
N PRO A 59 -51.22 23.77 28.13
CA PRO A 59 -49.81 23.38 28.21
C PRO A 59 -49.59 21.86 28.15
N ARG A 60 -48.50 21.43 27.52
CA ARG A 60 -48.07 20.02 27.40
C ARG A 60 -46.79 19.77 28.20
N LYS A 61 -46.80 20.31 29.42
CA LYS A 61 -45.64 20.44 30.32
C LYS A 61 -45.84 19.65 31.60
N VAL A 62 -44.76 19.04 32.08
CA VAL A 62 -44.60 18.55 33.45
C VAL A 62 -43.50 19.34 34.16
N GLU A 63 -43.71 19.68 35.42
CA GLU A 63 -42.69 20.34 36.25
C GLU A 63 -42.55 19.65 37.61
N PHE A 64 -41.33 19.27 37.96
CA PHE A 64 -40.95 18.78 39.29
C PHE A 64 -40.23 19.88 40.10
N LYS A 65 -40.60 20.03 41.37
CA LYS A 65 -39.94 20.91 42.34
C LYS A 65 -39.63 20.13 43.61
N LEU A 66 -38.34 19.97 43.92
CA LEU A 66 -37.86 19.25 45.10
C LEU A 66 -37.28 20.25 46.11
N SER A 67 -37.90 20.30 47.29
CA SER A 67 -37.40 21.02 48.47
C SER A 67 -36.87 20.02 49.50
N SER A 68 -36.36 20.52 50.63
CA SER A 68 -35.86 19.68 51.74
C SER A 68 -36.94 18.85 52.45
N ASP A 69 -38.21 19.24 52.31
CA ASP A 69 -39.35 18.67 53.03
C ASP A 69 -40.42 18.02 52.13
N ARG A 70 -40.44 18.34 50.83
CA ARG A 70 -41.44 17.81 49.89
C ARG A 70 -40.96 17.78 48.45
N LEU A 71 -41.56 16.88 47.67
CA LEU A 71 -41.53 16.89 46.21
C LEU A 71 -42.90 17.29 45.68
N THR A 72 -42.95 18.21 44.71
CA THR A 72 -44.17 18.57 43.99
C THR A 72 -44.02 18.29 42.49
N LEU A 73 -44.96 17.54 41.93
CA LEU A 73 -45.18 17.37 40.48
C LEU A 73 -46.36 18.24 40.07
N THR A 74 -46.23 19.00 38.98
CA THR A 74 -47.37 19.69 38.33
C THR A 74 -47.52 19.25 36.88
N HIS A 75 -48.77 19.11 36.41
CA HIS A 75 -49.10 18.89 35.00
C HIS A 75 -50.51 19.42 34.67
N TYR A 76 -50.79 19.60 33.37
CA TYR A 76 -52.02 20.23 32.87
C TYR A 76 -52.92 19.24 32.11
N GLY A 77 -53.07 18.02 32.67
CA GLY A 77 -53.89 16.96 32.10
C GLY A 77 -55.39 17.16 32.34
N LYS A 78 -56.21 16.16 31.98
CA LYS A 78 -57.61 16.11 32.42
C LYS A 78 -57.66 16.07 33.96
N PRO A 79 -58.43 16.95 34.62
CA PRO A 79 -58.60 16.93 36.07
C PRO A 79 -59.15 15.59 36.59
N PHE A 80 -58.79 15.24 37.83
CA PHE A 80 -59.29 14.05 38.51
C PHE A 80 -60.82 14.08 38.65
N ASN A 81 -61.37 12.87 38.77
CA ASN A 81 -62.78 12.61 39.07
C ASN A 81 -62.86 11.40 40.00
N GLU A 82 -64.05 11.07 40.51
CA GLU A 82 -64.26 9.96 41.45
C GLU A 82 -63.68 8.61 40.99
N ALA A 83 -63.71 8.31 39.68
CA ALA A 83 -63.12 7.06 39.18
C ALA A 83 -61.59 7.08 39.28
N ASP A 84 -60.94 8.23 39.04
CA ASP A 84 -59.49 8.39 39.21
C ASP A 84 -59.10 8.35 40.70
N VAL A 85 -59.88 9.01 41.59
CA VAL A 85 -59.71 8.95 43.07
C VAL A 85 -59.82 7.51 43.58
N ARG A 86 -60.84 6.76 43.15
CA ARG A 86 -61.01 5.35 43.49
C ARG A 86 -59.87 4.48 42.96
N SER A 87 -59.40 4.73 41.74
CA SER A 87 -58.31 3.95 41.12
C SER A 87 -56.98 4.15 41.84
N VAL A 88 -56.61 5.40 42.16
CA VAL A 88 -55.37 5.69 42.90
C VAL A 88 -55.41 5.13 44.34
N CYS A 89 -56.62 4.98 44.90
CA CYS A 89 -56.86 4.36 46.20
C CYS A 89 -57.13 2.84 46.17
N ASP A 90 -57.04 2.15 45.02
CA ASP A 90 -57.20 0.69 44.95
C ASP A 90 -55.85 -0.03 45.19
N ILE A 91 -55.90 -1.33 45.52
CA ILE A 91 -54.78 -2.27 45.64
C ILE A 91 -54.91 -3.44 44.65
N ALA A 92 -56.13 -3.78 44.23
CA ALA A 92 -56.37 -4.94 43.37
C ALA A 92 -55.79 -4.75 41.95
N GLU A 93 -55.43 -5.85 41.29
CA GLU A 93 -55.23 -5.84 39.84
C GLU A 93 -56.55 -5.43 39.18
N SER A 94 -56.61 -4.19 38.68
CA SER A 94 -57.82 -3.67 38.03
C SER A 94 -58.08 -4.47 36.75
N THR A 95 -59.27 -5.06 36.64
CA THR A 95 -59.72 -5.86 35.48
C THR A 95 -60.10 -5.00 34.27
N LYS A 96 -59.45 -3.86 34.05
CA LYS A 96 -59.68 -2.96 32.91
C LYS A 96 -58.67 -3.21 31.80
N ASP A 97 -59.21 -3.56 30.63
CA ASP A 97 -58.60 -3.75 29.30
C ASP A 97 -57.15 -4.28 29.29
N GLU A 98 -56.95 -5.47 28.71
CA GLU A 98 -55.67 -6.21 28.60
C GLU A 98 -54.54 -5.50 27.81
N ALA A 99 -54.78 -4.22 27.48
CA ALA A 99 -54.01 -3.33 26.65
C ALA A 99 -53.63 -2.00 27.32
N SER A 100 -54.26 -1.66 28.46
CA SER A 100 -53.84 -0.53 29.29
C SER A 100 -52.53 -0.89 29.98
N ILE A 101 -51.41 -0.56 29.34
CA ILE A 101 -50.07 -0.73 29.92
C ILE A 101 -49.85 0.40 30.90
N GLY A 102 -50.33 0.15 32.12
CA GLY A 102 -50.49 1.14 33.17
C GLY A 102 -51.55 0.61 34.13
N ARG A 103 -51.11 -0.16 35.14
CA ARG A 103 -51.99 -0.66 36.21
C ARG A 103 -52.39 0.51 37.10
N PHE A 104 -53.42 1.24 36.69
CA PHE A 104 -53.88 2.49 37.30
C PHE A 104 -54.22 2.28 38.79
N GLY A 105 -53.28 2.62 39.68
CA GLY A 105 -53.34 2.37 41.12
C GLY A 105 -52.10 1.66 41.69
N LEU A 106 -51.50 0.70 40.97
CA LEU A 106 -50.34 -0.07 41.46
C LEU A 106 -49.04 0.73 41.31
N GLY A 107 -48.79 1.28 40.11
CA GLY A 107 -47.59 2.09 39.84
C GLY A 107 -47.48 3.32 40.74
N PHE A 108 -48.60 3.96 41.06
CA PHE A 108 -48.65 5.08 42.01
C PHE A 108 -48.20 4.67 43.43
N LYS A 109 -48.34 3.41 43.87
CA LYS A 109 -47.89 3.02 45.22
C LYS A 109 -46.37 3.14 45.40
N SER A 110 -45.60 3.20 44.32
CA SER A 110 -44.15 3.43 44.40
C SER A 110 -43.79 4.79 45.03
N VAL A 111 -44.68 5.79 45.09
CA VAL A 111 -44.43 7.04 45.84
C VAL A 111 -44.24 6.80 47.34
N TYR A 112 -44.78 5.71 47.90
CA TYR A 112 -44.62 5.38 49.32
C TYR A 112 -43.20 4.91 49.70
N THR A 113 -42.29 4.82 48.73
CA THR A 113 -40.84 4.67 48.97
C THR A 113 -40.19 5.97 49.48
N VAL A 114 -40.87 7.13 49.38
CA VAL A 114 -40.37 8.46 49.80
C VAL A 114 -41.36 9.28 50.65
N THR A 115 -42.65 8.95 50.66
CA THR A 115 -43.68 9.63 51.48
C THR A 115 -44.61 8.64 52.19
N ASP A 116 -45.21 9.03 53.33
CA ASP A 116 -46.29 8.26 53.98
C ASP A 116 -47.70 8.82 53.68
N LEU A 117 -47.78 10.01 53.10
CA LEU A 117 -49.02 10.77 52.93
C LEU A 117 -49.00 11.59 51.61
N PRO A 118 -49.13 10.94 50.44
CA PRO A 118 -49.23 11.65 49.17
C PRO A 118 -50.54 12.45 49.10
N GLU A 119 -50.44 13.69 48.60
CA GLU A 119 -51.54 14.64 48.44
C GLU A 119 -51.78 14.92 46.94
N ILE A 120 -53.04 15.01 46.53
CA ILE A 120 -53.47 15.23 45.14
C ILE A 120 -54.48 16.38 45.11
N HIS A 121 -54.17 17.39 44.29
CA HIS A 121 -54.94 18.61 44.12
C HIS A 121 -55.22 18.83 42.64
N SER A 122 -56.46 18.60 42.20
CA SER A 122 -56.81 18.55 40.77
C SER A 122 -58.26 18.94 40.54
N GLY A 123 -58.49 20.10 39.90
CA GLY A 123 -59.84 20.62 39.67
C GLY A 123 -60.62 20.83 40.97
N ASP A 124 -61.69 20.06 41.16
CA ASP A 124 -62.52 20.03 42.37
C ASP A 124 -61.99 19.09 43.46
N GLU A 125 -61.05 18.20 43.15
CA GLU A 125 -60.50 17.21 44.08
C GLU A 125 -59.32 17.79 44.88
N ASP A 126 -59.34 17.58 46.20
CA ASP A 126 -58.32 18.02 47.17
C ASP A 126 -58.23 16.98 48.30
N PHE A 127 -57.34 15.99 48.16
CA PHE A 127 -57.26 14.86 49.10
C PHE A 127 -55.84 14.32 49.32
N ALA A 128 -55.62 13.77 50.50
CA ALA A 128 -54.45 12.97 50.87
C ALA A 128 -54.83 11.49 50.97
N ILE A 129 -53.87 10.58 50.78
CA ILE A 129 -54.11 9.12 50.87
C ILE A 129 -53.35 8.53 52.06
N GLU A 130 -54.06 8.23 53.13
CA GLU A 130 -53.51 7.54 54.30
C GLU A 130 -53.46 6.03 54.06
N GLY A 131 -52.41 5.36 54.55
CA GLY A 131 -52.34 3.89 54.60
C GLY A 131 -52.56 3.20 53.25
N TYR A 132 -51.98 3.75 52.17
CA TYR A 132 -52.05 3.30 50.77
C TYR A 132 -53.43 3.42 50.07
N VAL A 133 -54.55 3.42 50.79
CA VAL A 133 -55.91 3.30 50.18
C VAL A 133 -57.01 4.16 50.81
N PHE A 134 -56.74 4.92 51.85
CA PHE A 134 -57.78 5.65 52.58
C PHE A 134 -57.73 7.14 52.20
N PRO A 135 -58.57 7.61 51.25
CA PRO A 135 -58.61 9.02 50.89
C PRO A 135 -59.23 9.85 52.01
N LYS A 136 -58.66 11.01 52.26
CA LYS A 136 -59.05 11.97 53.29
C LYS A 136 -58.96 13.38 52.70
N GLN A 137 -59.92 14.24 53.04
CA GLN A 137 -59.92 15.63 52.57
C GLN A 137 -58.64 16.36 53.01
N ALA A 138 -58.00 17.07 52.07
CA ALA A 138 -56.84 17.91 52.30
C ALA A 138 -57.21 19.40 52.19
N GLU A 139 -56.30 20.29 52.60
CA GLU A 139 -56.47 21.74 52.40
C GLU A 139 -56.22 22.11 50.93
N ARG A 140 -57.02 23.04 50.40
CA ARG A 140 -56.96 23.40 48.97
C ARG A 140 -55.73 24.25 48.65
N THR A 141 -54.87 23.76 47.76
CA THR A 141 -53.69 24.49 47.28
C THR A 141 -54.04 25.59 46.28
N ALA A 142 -53.19 26.62 46.21
CA ALA A 142 -53.23 27.62 45.14
C ALA A 142 -52.67 27.02 43.83
N ARG A 143 -53.52 26.96 42.79
CA ARG A 143 -53.22 26.36 41.49
C ARG A 143 -53.99 27.05 40.36
N LYS A 144 -53.49 26.94 39.13
CA LYS A 144 -54.14 27.45 37.92
C LYS A 144 -55.34 26.58 37.52
N ALA A 145 -56.13 27.06 36.57
CA ALA A 145 -57.15 26.23 35.91
C ALA A 145 -56.51 25.01 35.24
N ASP A 146 -57.15 23.85 35.38
CA ASP A 146 -56.72 22.53 34.89
C ASP A 146 -55.32 22.05 35.33
N GLU A 147 -54.69 22.75 36.27
CA GLU A 147 -53.45 22.31 36.91
C GLU A 147 -53.76 21.19 37.92
N THR A 148 -53.06 20.07 37.76
CA THR A 148 -52.98 19.00 38.74
C THR A 148 -51.64 19.09 39.45
N GLN A 149 -51.68 19.16 40.78
CA GLN A 149 -50.50 19.14 41.65
C GLN A 149 -50.53 17.84 42.45
N ILE A 150 -49.43 17.08 42.43
CA ILE A 150 -49.21 15.94 43.30
C ILE A 150 -48.06 16.31 44.23
N ILE A 151 -48.34 16.36 45.53
CA ILE A 151 -47.39 16.75 46.57
C ILE A 151 -47.05 15.51 47.39
N LEU A 152 -45.76 15.25 47.55
CA LEU A 152 -45.20 14.13 48.30
C LEU A 152 -44.36 14.72 49.45
N PRO A 153 -44.93 14.89 50.66
CA PRO A 153 -44.17 15.24 51.86
C PRO A 153 -43.12 14.15 52.13
N LEU A 154 -41.84 14.51 52.14
CA LEU A 154 -40.75 13.56 52.33
C LEU A 154 -40.71 13.10 53.79
N ARG A 155 -40.42 11.82 54.02
CA ARG A 155 -40.28 11.29 55.38
C ARG A 155 -39.08 11.93 56.08
N SER A 156 -39.28 12.47 57.28
CA SER A 156 -38.26 13.25 58.00
C SER A 156 -37.05 12.45 58.48
N ASP A 157 -37.14 11.12 58.53
CA ASP A 157 -36.05 10.19 58.85
C ASP A 157 -35.24 9.75 57.62
N ASP A 158 -35.75 10.00 56.40
CA ASP A 158 -35.18 9.55 55.13
C ASP A 158 -34.20 10.58 54.54
N THR A 159 -33.06 10.76 55.22
CA THR A 159 -32.04 11.74 54.83
C THR A 159 -31.41 11.52 53.45
N ALA A 160 -31.59 10.33 52.85
CA ALA A 160 -31.10 9.99 51.52
C ALA A 160 -32.05 10.43 50.39
N ALA A 161 -33.36 10.53 50.66
CA ALA A 161 -34.40 10.74 49.63
C ALA A 161 -34.11 11.94 48.70
N LEU A 162 -33.62 13.07 49.23
CA LEU A 162 -33.31 14.25 48.40
C LEU A 162 -32.17 13.99 47.41
N GLN A 163 -31.14 13.24 47.82
CA GLN A 163 -30.03 12.88 46.94
C GLN A 163 -30.46 11.84 45.90
N ASP A 164 -31.24 10.84 46.32
CA ASP A 164 -31.74 9.78 45.45
C ASP A 164 -32.68 10.36 44.37
N ILE A 165 -33.67 11.18 44.75
CA ILE A 165 -34.58 11.83 43.81
C ILE A 165 -33.81 12.76 42.84
N THR A 166 -32.79 13.48 43.32
CA THR A 166 -31.94 14.31 42.45
C THR A 166 -31.16 13.47 41.43
N ALA A 167 -30.72 12.26 41.79
CA ALA A 167 -30.13 11.32 40.85
C ALA A 167 -31.18 10.77 39.85
N GLY A 168 -32.39 10.45 40.33
CA GLY A 168 -33.52 10.03 39.51
C GLY A 168 -33.93 11.08 38.45
N PHE A 169 -33.94 12.37 38.79
CA PHE A 169 -34.20 13.44 37.82
C PHE A 169 -33.16 13.51 36.70
N ARG A 170 -31.87 13.40 37.05
CA ARG A 170 -30.78 13.28 36.06
C ARG A 170 -30.86 11.99 35.24
N HIS A 171 -31.54 10.97 35.74
CA HIS A 171 -31.78 9.73 35.01
C HIS A 171 -32.96 9.81 34.02
N ILE A 172 -33.84 10.82 34.12
CA ILE A 172 -34.86 11.09 33.10
C ILE A 172 -34.17 11.34 31.75
N GLY A 173 -33.31 12.35 31.70
CA GLY A 173 -32.58 12.77 30.50
C GLY A 173 -33.48 13.25 29.35
N ALA A 174 -32.87 13.82 28.32
CA ALA A 174 -33.59 14.31 27.14
C ALA A 174 -34.39 13.18 26.45
N SER A 175 -33.80 11.99 26.31
CA SER A 175 -34.39 10.84 25.59
C SER A 175 -35.72 10.34 26.18
N ALA A 176 -36.08 10.66 27.42
CA ALA A 176 -37.39 10.31 27.98
C ALA A 176 -38.56 10.94 27.19
N LEU A 177 -38.37 12.11 26.59
CA LEU A 177 -39.40 12.76 25.76
C LEU A 177 -39.60 12.12 24.39
N LEU A 178 -38.65 11.33 23.88
CA LEU A 178 -38.60 10.88 22.48
C LEU A 178 -39.88 10.14 22.04
N PHE A 179 -40.43 9.31 22.93
CA PHE A 179 -41.58 8.44 22.64
C PHE A 179 -42.87 8.83 23.38
N LEU A 180 -42.83 9.86 24.23
CA LEU A 180 -44.05 10.44 24.81
C LEU A 180 -44.83 11.14 23.70
N ARG A 181 -46.15 11.27 23.82
CA ARG A 181 -47.00 11.84 22.77
C ARG A 181 -47.69 13.11 23.24
N ASN A 182 -47.89 13.25 24.55
CA ASN A 182 -48.67 14.32 25.16
C ASN A 182 -47.89 15.24 26.09
N ILE A 183 -46.71 14.83 26.53
CA ILE A 183 -45.71 15.70 27.15
C ILE A 183 -44.70 16.15 26.08
N ASP A 184 -44.53 17.46 25.94
CA ASP A 184 -43.54 18.10 25.07
C ASP A 184 -42.40 18.76 25.89
N GLU A 185 -42.65 19.11 27.16
CA GLU A 185 -41.70 19.77 28.06
C GLU A 185 -41.64 19.06 29.43
N ILE A 186 -40.45 18.73 29.91
CA ILE A 186 -40.20 18.25 31.29
C ILE A 186 -39.17 19.17 31.95
N ASN A 187 -39.57 19.79 33.06
CA ASN A 187 -38.68 20.61 33.88
C ASN A 187 -38.53 19.98 35.26
N TRP A 188 -37.33 20.05 35.82
CA TRP A 188 -37.09 19.70 37.22
C TRP A 188 -36.16 20.70 37.88
N ASN A 189 -36.43 21.04 39.14
CA ASN A 189 -35.60 21.94 39.93
C ASN A 189 -35.49 21.44 41.38
N VAL A 190 -34.28 21.46 41.91
CA VAL A 190 -33.98 21.23 43.33
C VAL A 190 -33.66 22.56 43.98
N ASP A 191 -34.31 22.90 45.09
CA ASP A 191 -34.14 24.19 45.76
C ASP A 191 -32.69 24.42 46.20
N GLY A 192 -32.07 25.50 45.71
CA GLY A 192 -30.65 25.80 45.91
C GLY A 192 -29.66 24.83 45.26
N GLY A 193 -30.15 23.89 44.45
CA GLY A 193 -29.39 22.77 43.89
C GLY A 193 -29.32 22.78 42.36
N ALA A 194 -29.45 21.59 41.77
CA ALA A 194 -29.45 21.40 40.33
C ALA A 194 -30.85 21.54 39.72
N SER A 195 -30.90 21.95 38.46
CA SER A 195 -32.10 21.94 37.63
C SER A 195 -31.82 21.30 36.27
N GLY A 196 -32.90 20.89 35.60
CA GLY A 196 -32.88 20.43 34.21
C GLY A 196 -34.15 20.81 33.46
N PHE A 197 -33.99 20.97 32.15
CA PHE A 197 -35.01 21.34 31.19
C PHE A 197 -34.87 20.42 29.97
N TYR A 198 -35.95 19.76 29.59
CA TYR A 198 -36.03 18.95 28.38
C TYR A 198 -37.22 19.41 27.55
N LEU A 199 -36.99 19.58 26.24
CA LEU A 199 -37.99 20.02 25.28
C LEU A 199 -37.96 19.15 24.04
N ARG A 200 -39.11 18.65 23.62
CA ARG A 200 -39.30 17.99 22.33
C ARG A 200 -39.89 18.98 21.34
N ASN A 201 -39.17 19.18 20.23
CA ASN A 201 -39.67 19.95 19.11
C ASN A 201 -40.79 19.21 18.39
N CYS A 202 -41.69 19.94 17.74
CA CYS A 202 -42.78 19.35 16.95
C CYS A 202 -42.21 18.37 15.89
N PRO A 203 -42.64 17.09 15.86
CA PRO A 203 -42.12 16.12 14.90
C PRO A 203 -42.35 16.54 13.46
N GLU A 204 -41.31 16.43 12.65
CA GLU A 204 -41.36 16.72 11.22
C GLU A 204 -41.66 15.44 10.45
N ALA A 205 -42.83 15.38 9.81
CA ALA A 205 -43.21 14.22 8.99
C ALA A 205 -42.37 14.16 7.71
N LEU A 206 -41.60 13.07 7.56
CA LEU A 206 -40.82 12.76 6.35
C LEU A 206 -41.56 11.76 5.43
N GLY A 207 -42.66 11.18 5.90
CA GLY A 207 -43.48 10.20 5.18
C GLY A 207 -44.65 9.72 6.04
N PRO A 208 -45.43 8.72 5.56
CA PRO A 208 -46.65 8.26 6.26
C PRO A 208 -46.36 7.49 7.56
N ASN A 209 -45.17 6.90 7.68
CA ASN A 209 -44.73 6.07 8.80
C ASN A 209 -43.35 6.49 9.35
N VAL A 210 -42.86 7.69 9.00
CA VAL A 210 -41.52 8.17 9.34
C VAL A 210 -41.51 9.66 9.63
N GLN A 211 -40.85 10.03 10.73
CA GLN A 211 -40.76 11.40 11.23
C GLN A 211 -39.36 11.69 11.79
N ARG A 212 -38.92 12.94 11.73
CA ARG A 212 -37.75 13.44 12.46
C ARG A 212 -38.20 14.09 13.75
N VAL A 213 -37.61 13.66 14.87
CA VAL A 213 -37.85 14.24 16.20
C VAL A 213 -36.56 14.88 16.70
N SER A 214 -36.60 16.16 17.05
CA SER A 214 -35.51 16.85 17.75
C SER A 214 -35.88 16.99 19.22
N VAL A 215 -34.93 16.66 20.09
CA VAL A 215 -35.07 16.79 21.55
C VAL A 215 -33.87 17.57 22.09
N ILE A 216 -34.17 18.66 22.78
CA ILE A 216 -33.22 19.56 23.39
C ILE A 216 -33.20 19.29 24.90
N GLY A 217 -32.02 19.24 25.51
CA GLY A 217 -31.83 19.06 26.95
C GLY A 217 -30.77 20.00 27.50
N GLN A 218 -31.07 20.66 28.60
CA GLN A 218 -30.14 21.50 29.36
C GLN A 218 -30.18 21.09 30.83
N GLU A 219 -29.03 20.70 31.39
CA GLU A 219 -28.91 20.33 32.80
C GLU A 219 -27.81 21.13 33.51
N SER A 220 -28.04 21.44 34.78
CA SER A 220 -27.09 22.16 35.63
C SER A 220 -25.77 21.41 35.77
N GLY A 221 -24.73 21.92 35.11
CA GLY A 221 -23.38 21.36 35.13
C GLY A 221 -23.07 20.38 34.00
N GLN A 222 -23.97 20.18 33.05
CA GLN A 222 -23.73 19.43 31.81
C GLN A 222 -23.68 20.37 30.60
N ALA A 223 -23.18 19.87 29.47
CA ALA A 223 -23.33 20.54 28.19
C ALA A 223 -24.80 20.50 27.73
N GLU A 224 -25.20 21.48 26.91
CA GLU A 224 -26.47 21.43 26.18
C GLU A 224 -26.47 20.25 25.20
N VAL A 225 -27.61 19.58 25.11
CA VAL A 225 -27.83 18.38 24.31
C VAL A 225 -28.87 18.71 23.25
N ASP A 226 -28.50 18.67 21.97
CA ASP A 226 -29.43 18.65 20.84
C ASP A 226 -29.33 17.28 20.17
N GLN A 227 -30.37 16.47 20.31
CA GLN A 227 -30.47 15.14 19.72
C GLN A 227 -31.52 15.12 18.62
N ASN A 228 -31.11 14.64 17.45
CA ASN A 228 -32.01 14.44 16.31
C ASN A 228 -32.20 12.94 16.10
N TRP A 229 -33.44 12.52 15.85
CA TRP A 229 -33.83 11.11 15.75
C TRP A 229 -34.69 10.88 14.52
N LEU A 230 -34.38 9.83 13.76
CA LEU A 230 -35.24 9.29 12.71
C LEU A 230 -36.13 8.21 13.31
N VAL A 231 -37.41 8.50 13.46
CA VAL A 231 -38.39 7.62 14.11
C VAL A 231 -39.32 7.05 13.05
N PHE A 232 -39.31 5.72 12.90
CA PHE A 232 -40.31 4.99 12.12
C PHE A 232 -41.39 4.44 13.06
N HIS A 233 -42.63 4.36 12.60
CA HIS A 233 -43.75 3.93 13.44
C HIS A 233 -44.79 3.08 12.71
N ARG A 234 -45.40 2.11 13.41
CA ARG A 234 -46.53 1.33 12.90
C ARG A 234 -47.60 1.16 13.97
N ASP A 235 -48.85 1.45 13.61
CA ASP A 235 -50.00 1.22 14.48
C ASP A 235 -50.26 -0.27 14.65
N VAL A 236 -50.54 -0.71 15.88
CA VAL A 236 -50.76 -2.13 16.22
C VAL A 236 -52.23 -2.35 16.59
N MET A 237 -52.85 -3.33 15.94
CA MET A 237 -54.26 -3.70 16.11
C MET A 237 -54.38 -4.99 16.93
N ALA A 238 -55.45 -5.13 17.73
CA ALA A 238 -55.84 -6.42 18.28
C ALA A 238 -56.64 -7.27 17.29
N THR A 239 -56.92 -8.51 17.69
CA THR A 239 -57.82 -9.46 17.01
C THR A 239 -59.26 -8.95 16.81
N ASP A 240 -59.66 -7.90 17.54
CA ASP A 240 -60.94 -7.20 17.42
C ASP A 240 -60.90 -5.98 16.47
N GLN A 241 -59.77 -5.76 15.78
CA GLN A 241 -59.46 -4.59 14.94
C GLN A 241 -59.42 -3.23 15.69
N LEU A 242 -59.44 -3.21 17.02
CA LEU A 242 -59.21 -1.99 17.78
C LEU A 242 -57.70 -1.68 17.82
N LYS A 243 -57.35 -0.40 17.65
CA LYS A 243 -55.98 0.09 17.80
C LYS A 243 -55.58 0.02 19.27
N LYS A 244 -54.62 -0.85 19.57
CA LYS A 244 -54.14 -1.13 20.94
C LYS A 244 -52.83 -0.41 21.26
N GLY A 245 -52.15 0.11 20.24
CA GLY A 245 -50.95 0.90 20.42
C GLY A 245 -50.26 1.19 19.09
N ARG A 246 -48.94 1.36 19.17
CA ARG A 246 -48.04 1.59 18.04
C ARG A 246 -46.63 1.16 18.48
N VAL A 247 -45.91 0.47 17.61
CA VAL A 247 -44.47 0.19 17.75
C VAL A 247 -43.69 1.25 17.02
N GLU A 248 -42.56 1.66 17.57
CA GLU A 248 -41.72 2.73 17.04
C GLU A 248 -40.24 2.32 17.13
N ILE A 249 -39.46 2.63 16.11
CA ILE A 249 -38.00 2.40 16.10
C ILE A 249 -37.29 3.72 15.82
N ALA A 250 -36.31 4.08 16.64
CA ALA A 250 -35.64 5.38 16.60
C ALA A 250 -34.13 5.23 16.42
N PHE A 251 -33.64 5.72 15.27
CA PHE A 251 -32.23 5.83 14.96
C PHE A 251 -31.73 7.22 15.33
N ALA A 252 -30.63 7.33 16.08
CA ALA A 252 -30.01 8.63 16.33
C ALA A 252 -29.38 9.17 15.05
N LEU A 253 -29.46 10.49 14.86
CA LEU A 253 -28.92 11.19 13.69
C LEU A 253 -27.83 12.19 14.09
N VAL A 254 -26.81 12.31 13.25
CA VAL A 254 -25.77 13.34 13.34
C VAL A 254 -25.71 14.10 12.02
N ALA A 255 -25.65 15.43 12.08
CA ALA A 255 -25.50 16.29 10.91
C ALA A 255 -24.09 16.19 10.32
N ILE A 256 -23.99 16.20 8.99
CA ILE A 256 -22.69 16.18 8.29
C ILE A 256 -22.04 17.56 8.40
N LYS A 257 -20.78 17.62 8.85
CA LYS A 257 -20.04 18.87 9.14
C LYS A 257 -20.04 19.88 7.98
N ASP A 258 -20.00 19.38 6.74
CA ASP A 258 -19.93 20.17 5.50
C ASP A 258 -21.28 20.26 4.77
N SER A 259 -22.37 19.75 5.36
CA SER A 259 -23.71 19.76 4.78
C SER A 259 -24.78 19.61 5.88
N PRO A 260 -25.13 20.70 6.61
CA PRO A 260 -26.04 20.63 7.75
C PRO A 260 -27.49 20.22 7.42
N SER A 261 -27.84 20.15 6.13
CA SER A 261 -29.12 19.59 5.65
C SER A 261 -29.12 18.06 5.53
N ARG A 262 -27.94 17.41 5.57
CA ARG A 262 -27.77 15.96 5.37
C ARG A 262 -27.37 15.27 6.68
N TRP A 263 -27.95 14.10 6.92
CA TRP A 263 -27.88 13.38 8.19
C TRP A 263 -27.35 11.97 7.98
N LEU A 264 -26.56 11.49 8.93
CA LEU A 264 -26.09 10.11 9.01
C LEU A 264 -26.64 9.43 10.26
N VAL A 265 -26.87 8.12 10.18
CA VAL A 265 -27.28 7.30 11.33
C VAL A 265 -26.10 7.12 12.27
N HIS A 266 -26.33 7.31 13.57
CA HIS A 266 -25.33 7.09 14.62
C HIS A 266 -25.72 5.88 15.48
N PRO A 267 -24.93 4.79 15.46
CA PRO A 267 -25.21 3.60 16.27
C PRO A 267 -25.12 3.89 17.77
N LEU A 268 -26.16 3.52 18.51
CA LEU A 268 -26.13 3.58 19.96
C LEU A 268 -25.24 2.48 20.55
N ALA A 269 -24.42 2.84 21.53
CA ALA A 269 -23.59 1.89 22.28
C ALA A 269 -24.40 1.02 23.26
N LYS A 270 -25.62 1.45 23.61
CA LYS A 270 -26.60 0.72 24.43
C LYS A 270 -28.01 1.05 23.94
N SER A 271 -28.86 0.03 23.87
CA SER A 271 -30.25 0.15 23.43
C SER A 271 -31.19 -0.55 24.41
N PRO A 272 -31.64 0.14 25.47
CA PRO A 272 -32.74 -0.37 26.28
C PRO A 272 -34.02 -0.46 25.45
N LEU A 273 -34.80 -1.52 25.65
CA LEU A 273 -36.16 -1.62 25.19
C LEU A 273 -37.00 -0.56 25.93
N VAL A 274 -37.77 0.23 25.21
CA VAL A 274 -38.60 1.30 25.75
C VAL A 274 -40.06 0.84 25.82
N VAL A 275 -40.67 0.96 27.00
CA VAL A 275 -42.10 0.73 27.22
C VAL A 275 -42.65 2.00 27.88
N PHE A 276 -42.95 3.00 27.05
CA PHE A 276 -43.03 4.44 27.37
C PHE A 276 -41.70 5.03 27.84
N PHE A 277 -41.09 4.44 28.86
CA PHE A 277 -39.75 4.77 29.39
C PHE A 277 -38.76 3.61 29.21
N PRO A 278 -37.44 3.87 29.21
CA PRO A 278 -36.42 2.82 29.13
C PRO A 278 -36.61 1.75 30.20
N THR A 279 -36.44 0.48 29.81
CA THR A 279 -36.41 -0.67 30.74
C THR A 279 -34.97 -1.15 30.93
N VAL A 280 -34.76 -2.05 31.89
CA VAL A 280 -33.45 -2.71 32.11
C VAL A 280 -33.12 -3.71 30.98
N VAL A 281 -34.11 -4.10 30.16
CA VAL A 281 -33.94 -5.06 29.07
C VAL A 281 -33.18 -4.43 27.90
N GLU A 282 -31.96 -4.88 27.65
CA GLU A 282 -31.21 -4.49 26.46
C GLU A 282 -31.70 -5.24 25.20
N SER A 283 -31.83 -4.54 24.07
CA SER A 283 -32.15 -5.14 22.77
C SER A 283 -30.91 -5.52 21.95
N HIS A 284 -29.73 -4.99 22.32
CA HIS A 284 -28.44 -5.17 21.65
C HIS A 284 -28.39 -4.68 20.19
N LEU A 285 -29.21 -3.68 19.85
CA LEU A 285 -29.29 -3.02 18.55
C LEU A 285 -28.63 -1.63 18.61
N GLY A 286 -28.33 -1.02 17.45
CA GLY A 286 -27.84 0.37 17.42
C GLY A 286 -28.95 1.43 17.43
N PHE A 287 -30.21 1.03 17.64
CA PHE A 287 -31.39 1.89 17.65
C PHE A 287 -32.31 1.53 18.81
N LEU A 288 -33.18 2.46 19.22
CA LEU A 288 -34.16 2.22 20.29
C LEU A 288 -35.42 1.58 19.70
N ILE A 289 -35.95 0.55 20.37
CA ILE A 289 -37.28 0.00 20.11
C ILE A 289 -38.21 0.53 21.20
N GLN A 290 -39.36 1.06 20.78
CA GLN A 290 -40.51 1.32 21.64
C GLN A 290 -41.70 0.46 21.21
N GLY A 291 -42.49 0.02 22.17
CA GLY A 291 -43.79 -0.58 21.87
C GLY A 291 -44.60 -0.90 23.12
N PRO A 292 -45.87 -1.31 22.94
CA PRO A 292 -46.76 -1.71 24.03
C PRO A 292 -46.44 -3.13 24.55
N TYR A 293 -45.18 -3.38 24.93
CA TYR A 293 -44.74 -4.69 25.44
C TYR A 293 -45.24 -4.97 26.86
N ARG A 294 -45.57 -6.23 27.12
CA ARG A 294 -45.93 -6.75 28.45
C ARG A 294 -44.67 -7.11 29.23
N THR A 295 -44.33 -6.31 30.23
CA THR A 295 -43.23 -6.53 31.15
C THR A 295 -43.64 -7.37 32.36
N THR A 296 -42.65 -7.84 33.11
CA THR A 296 -42.79 -8.18 34.54
C THR A 296 -43.25 -6.97 35.38
N PRO A 297 -43.78 -7.19 36.61
CA PRO A 297 -44.18 -6.09 37.49
C PRO A 297 -43.04 -5.11 37.83
N SER A 298 -41.83 -5.62 38.04
CA SER A 298 -40.59 -4.87 38.29
C SER A 298 -40.01 -4.18 37.04
N ARG A 299 -40.58 -4.42 35.85
CA ARG A 299 -40.11 -3.91 34.54
C ARG A 299 -38.67 -4.34 34.16
N ASP A 300 -38.13 -5.36 34.83
CA ASP A 300 -36.80 -5.95 34.61
C ASP A 300 -36.73 -6.84 33.36
N ASN A 301 -37.88 -7.32 32.85
CA ASN A 301 -37.93 -8.33 31.80
C ASN A 301 -39.25 -8.26 30.99
N ILE A 302 -39.23 -8.76 29.76
CA ILE A 302 -40.42 -9.10 28.97
C ILE A 302 -40.48 -10.62 28.76
N LEU A 303 -41.66 -11.21 28.95
CA LEU A 303 -41.83 -12.67 28.85
C LEU A 303 -41.72 -13.11 27.37
N PRO A 304 -40.73 -13.96 26.99
CA PRO A 304 -40.53 -14.35 25.59
C PRO A 304 -41.63 -15.27 25.03
N ALA A 305 -42.36 -15.95 25.92
CA ALA A 305 -43.45 -16.86 25.58
C ALA A 305 -44.83 -16.19 25.52
N ASP A 306 -44.94 -14.90 25.85
CA ASP A 306 -46.21 -14.16 25.75
C ASP A 306 -46.55 -13.90 24.26
N PRO A 307 -47.73 -14.33 23.77
CA PRO A 307 -48.08 -14.20 22.35
C PRO A 307 -48.16 -12.76 21.86
N TRP A 308 -48.48 -11.82 22.74
CA TRP A 308 -48.57 -10.39 22.39
C TRP A 308 -47.17 -9.80 22.20
N ASN A 309 -46.22 -10.09 23.08
CA ASN A 309 -44.82 -9.73 22.91
C ASN A 309 -44.22 -10.34 21.63
N GLN A 310 -44.54 -11.60 21.31
CA GLN A 310 -44.10 -12.23 20.05
C GLN A 310 -44.67 -11.52 18.82
N TYR A 311 -45.95 -11.13 18.86
CA TYR A 311 -46.58 -10.34 17.80
C TYR A 311 -45.91 -8.96 17.64
N LEU A 312 -45.60 -8.26 18.74
CA LEU A 312 -44.89 -6.98 18.70
C LEU A 312 -43.45 -7.07 18.19
N VAL A 313 -42.71 -8.13 18.55
CA VAL A 313 -41.38 -8.40 17.96
C VAL A 313 -41.49 -8.59 16.45
N LYS A 314 -42.54 -9.28 15.96
CA LYS A 314 -42.77 -9.43 14.52
C LYS A 314 -43.08 -8.07 13.86
N GLU A 315 -44.03 -7.29 14.37
CA GLU A 315 -44.35 -5.97 13.80
C GLU A 315 -43.14 -5.02 13.81
N THR A 316 -42.31 -5.07 14.86
CA THR A 316 -41.07 -4.29 14.96
C THR A 316 -40.01 -4.78 13.96
N THR A 317 -39.96 -6.08 13.69
CA THR A 317 -39.09 -6.68 12.66
C THR A 317 -39.53 -6.21 11.28
N ASP A 318 -40.82 -6.34 10.96
CA ASP A 318 -41.38 -5.91 9.68
C ASP A 318 -41.21 -4.39 9.49
N LEU A 319 -41.32 -3.57 10.55
CA LEU A 319 -41.05 -2.13 10.53
C LEU A 319 -39.56 -1.80 10.32
N LEU A 320 -38.63 -2.62 10.85
CA LEU A 320 -37.20 -2.48 10.59
C LEU A 320 -36.88 -2.73 9.12
N LEU A 321 -37.52 -3.71 8.48
CA LEU A 321 -37.33 -3.98 7.05
C LEU A 321 -37.83 -2.82 6.19
N ASP A 322 -39.01 -2.26 6.50
CA ASP A 322 -39.52 -1.03 5.86
C ASP A 322 -38.52 0.13 6.02
N ALA A 323 -37.97 0.31 7.23
CA ALA A 323 -37.02 1.37 7.53
C ALA A 323 -35.69 1.21 6.77
N MET A 324 -35.19 -0.02 6.60
CA MET A 324 -34.01 -0.30 5.77
C MET A 324 -34.25 0.11 4.31
N CYS A 325 -35.39 -0.27 3.74
CA CYS A 325 -35.76 0.14 2.37
C CYS A 325 -35.91 1.66 2.24
N TRP A 326 -36.56 2.33 3.20
CA TRP A 326 -36.69 3.79 3.18
C TRP A 326 -35.34 4.50 3.32
N MET A 327 -34.46 4.02 4.21
CA MET A 327 -33.11 4.56 4.38
C MET A 327 -32.25 4.37 3.12
N ARG A 328 -32.40 3.24 2.40
CA ARG A 328 -31.77 3.04 1.09
C ARG A 328 -32.22 4.12 0.11
N ASP A 329 -33.53 4.28 -0.05
CA ASP A 329 -34.16 5.17 -1.04
C ASP A 329 -33.87 6.66 -0.77
N ASN A 330 -33.53 7.01 0.48
CA ASN A 330 -33.13 8.36 0.90
C ASN A 330 -31.60 8.52 1.08
N ALA A 331 -30.79 7.55 0.65
CA ALA A 331 -29.32 7.56 0.75
C ALA A 331 -28.77 7.76 2.19
N MET A 332 -29.42 7.11 3.16
CA MET A 332 -29.08 7.06 4.59
C MET A 332 -28.68 5.66 5.09
N LEU A 333 -28.79 4.60 4.26
CA LEU A 333 -28.41 3.23 4.61
C LEU A 333 -26.89 3.00 4.41
N ASP A 334 -26.08 3.67 5.22
CA ASP A 334 -24.62 3.53 5.18
C ASP A 334 -24.10 2.39 6.10
N VAL A 335 -22.77 2.27 6.20
CA VAL A 335 -22.13 1.29 7.09
C VAL A 335 -22.45 1.55 8.57
N ALA A 336 -22.73 2.80 8.96
CA ALA A 336 -23.17 3.10 10.31
C ALA A 336 -24.61 2.61 10.55
N ALA A 337 -25.54 2.85 9.63
CA ALA A 337 -26.90 2.29 9.68
C ALA A 337 -26.88 0.75 9.73
N LEU A 338 -25.99 0.08 8.98
CA LEU A 338 -25.83 -1.36 9.05
C LEU A 338 -25.32 -1.87 10.40
N ARG A 339 -24.50 -1.11 11.14
CA ARG A 339 -24.08 -1.47 12.51
C ARG A 339 -25.24 -1.50 13.49
N CYS A 340 -26.35 -0.85 13.17
CA CYS A 340 -27.52 -0.81 14.03
C CYS A 340 -28.35 -2.10 14.01
N LEU A 341 -28.09 -2.98 13.03
CA LEU A 341 -28.82 -4.23 12.79
C LEU A 341 -28.43 -5.36 13.77
N PRO A 342 -29.24 -6.43 13.89
CA PRO A 342 -28.87 -7.62 14.64
C PRO A 342 -27.77 -8.43 13.92
N LEU A 343 -26.50 -8.06 14.15
CA LEU A 343 -25.34 -8.68 13.49
C LEU A 343 -24.71 -9.84 14.29
N ASP A 344 -25.08 -10.02 15.57
CA ASP A 344 -24.40 -10.95 16.49
C ASP A 344 -25.24 -12.21 16.76
N ARG A 345 -24.84 -13.34 16.16
CA ARG A 345 -25.57 -14.62 16.26
C ARG A 345 -25.68 -15.14 17.70
N GLU A 346 -24.76 -14.79 18.60
CA GLU A 346 -24.77 -15.25 19.99
C GLU A 346 -25.81 -14.46 20.80
N LYS A 347 -25.88 -13.14 20.61
CA LYS A 347 -26.90 -12.27 21.25
C LYS A 347 -28.31 -12.53 20.71
N PHE A 348 -28.42 -12.84 19.42
CA PHE A 348 -29.69 -13.12 18.75
C PHE A 348 -29.90 -14.62 18.45
N ALA A 349 -29.47 -15.48 19.38
CA ALA A 349 -29.59 -16.94 19.26
C ALA A 349 -31.04 -17.42 19.03
N GLN A 350 -31.20 -18.61 18.45
CA GLN A 350 -32.50 -19.19 18.14
C GLN A 350 -33.31 -19.43 19.43
N GLY A 351 -34.50 -18.81 19.54
CA GLY A 351 -35.32 -18.81 20.75
C GLY A 351 -35.10 -17.61 21.68
N SER A 352 -34.13 -16.73 21.40
CA SER A 352 -34.03 -15.42 22.06
C SER A 352 -35.17 -14.48 21.63
N ARG A 353 -35.46 -13.46 22.46
CA ARG A 353 -36.58 -12.51 22.27
C ARG A 353 -36.60 -11.89 20.87
N PHE A 354 -35.44 -11.43 20.39
CA PHE A 354 -35.27 -10.79 19.08
C PHE A 354 -34.61 -11.71 18.03
N GLY A 355 -34.42 -12.99 18.33
CA GLY A 355 -33.90 -13.97 17.37
C GLY A 355 -34.64 -14.04 16.02
N PRO A 356 -35.99 -13.89 15.98
CA PRO A 356 -36.72 -13.78 14.70
C PRO A 356 -36.29 -12.58 13.84
N MET A 357 -35.89 -11.46 14.46
CA MET A 357 -35.45 -10.25 13.76
C MET A 357 -34.11 -10.48 13.04
N PHE A 358 -33.19 -11.22 13.66
CA PHE A 358 -31.91 -11.60 13.05
C PHE A 358 -32.12 -12.39 11.75
N GLU A 359 -32.96 -13.43 11.79
CA GLU A 359 -33.19 -14.26 10.60
C GLU A 359 -33.98 -13.49 9.53
N ALA A 360 -34.93 -12.64 9.91
CA ALA A 360 -35.65 -11.79 8.96
C ALA A 360 -34.70 -10.83 8.23
N VAL A 361 -33.88 -10.05 8.96
CA VAL A 361 -32.86 -9.15 8.38
C VAL A 361 -31.89 -9.93 7.48
N ARG A 362 -31.45 -11.12 7.92
CA ARG A 362 -30.59 -12.01 7.12
C ARG A 362 -31.23 -12.40 5.79
N GLN A 363 -32.51 -12.81 5.79
CA GLN A 363 -33.22 -13.16 4.56
C GLN A 363 -33.46 -11.95 3.66
N THR A 364 -33.76 -10.77 4.23
CA THR A 364 -33.94 -9.55 3.43
C THR A 364 -32.64 -9.11 2.77
N LEU A 365 -31.49 -9.16 3.46
CA LEU A 365 -30.18 -8.88 2.84
C LEU A 365 -29.79 -9.89 1.74
N LEU A 366 -30.33 -11.12 1.77
CA LEU A 366 -30.15 -12.14 0.72
C LEU A 366 -31.03 -11.91 -0.52
N GLY A 367 -32.16 -11.21 -0.38
CA GLY A 367 -33.17 -11.02 -1.44
C GLY A 367 -33.25 -9.61 -2.02
N GLU A 368 -33.06 -8.58 -1.19
CA GLU A 368 -33.23 -7.16 -1.54
C GLU A 368 -31.88 -6.43 -1.69
N PRO A 369 -31.77 -5.44 -2.58
CA PRO A 369 -30.55 -4.65 -2.74
C PRO A 369 -30.43 -3.64 -1.59
N LEU A 370 -29.77 -4.05 -0.49
CA LEU A 370 -29.65 -3.29 0.75
C LEU A 370 -28.22 -3.22 1.30
N LEU A 371 -27.23 -3.83 0.63
CA LEU A 371 -25.82 -3.69 1.01
C LEU A 371 -25.16 -2.56 0.19
N PRO A 372 -24.58 -1.53 0.83
CA PRO A 372 -24.01 -0.38 0.16
C PRO A 372 -22.71 -0.73 -0.55
N THR A 373 -22.62 -0.37 -1.82
CA THR A 373 -21.45 -0.61 -2.68
C THR A 373 -20.45 0.52 -2.65
N PHE A 374 -19.26 0.27 -3.19
CA PHE A 374 -18.17 1.25 -3.27
C PHE A 374 -18.49 2.46 -4.16
N ASP A 375 -19.33 2.28 -5.17
CA ASP A 375 -19.85 3.32 -6.07
C ASP A 375 -21.11 4.05 -5.53
N GLY A 376 -21.53 3.76 -4.30
CA GLY A 376 -22.67 4.44 -3.64
C GLY A 376 -24.06 3.89 -4.02
N ASN A 377 -24.11 2.79 -4.76
CA ASN A 377 -25.32 2.03 -5.07
C ASN A 377 -25.59 0.96 -3.98
N TYR A 378 -26.56 0.06 -4.24
CA TYR A 378 -26.91 -1.04 -3.34
C TYR A 378 -27.08 -2.35 -4.11
N VAL A 379 -26.64 -3.46 -3.51
CA VAL A 379 -26.76 -4.82 -4.09
C VAL A 379 -27.27 -5.84 -3.08
N THR A 380 -27.74 -6.98 -3.60
CA THR A 380 -28.08 -8.15 -2.78
C THR A 380 -26.81 -8.84 -2.28
N ALA A 381 -26.90 -9.59 -1.18
CA ALA A 381 -25.76 -10.38 -0.69
C ALA A 381 -25.21 -11.40 -1.71
N ARG A 382 -26.05 -11.88 -2.64
CA ARG A 382 -25.63 -12.81 -3.71
C ARG A 382 -24.73 -12.15 -4.77
N GLN A 383 -24.83 -10.84 -4.91
CA GLN A 383 -24.06 -10.01 -5.84
C GLN A 383 -22.88 -9.30 -5.17
N ALA A 384 -22.95 -9.13 -3.85
CA ALA A 384 -21.89 -8.54 -3.06
C ALA A 384 -20.60 -9.36 -3.10
N LYS A 385 -19.46 -8.68 -3.25
CA LYS A 385 -18.12 -9.20 -2.94
C LYS A 385 -17.37 -8.20 -2.05
N LEU A 386 -16.56 -8.72 -1.13
CA LEU A 386 -15.67 -7.91 -0.29
C LEU A 386 -14.26 -7.89 -0.90
N ALA A 387 -13.67 -6.71 -1.08
CA ALA A 387 -12.27 -6.57 -1.49
C ALA A 387 -11.37 -6.36 -0.27
N ARG A 388 -10.25 -7.07 -0.20
CA ARG A 388 -9.31 -6.94 0.94
C ARG A 388 -8.61 -5.57 1.00
N THR A 389 -8.28 -4.97 -0.15
CA THR A 389 -7.61 -3.66 -0.24
C THR A 389 -8.43 -2.66 -1.04
N GLN A 390 -8.05 -1.37 -1.01
CA GLN A 390 -8.68 -0.32 -1.80
C GLN A 390 -8.31 -0.46 -3.28
N ASP A 391 -7.05 -0.74 -3.59
CA ASP A 391 -6.53 -0.90 -4.95
C ASP A 391 -7.30 -1.96 -5.77
N ILE A 392 -7.73 -3.06 -5.14
CA ILE A 392 -8.59 -4.07 -5.79
C ILE A 392 -9.95 -3.47 -6.20
N ARG A 393 -10.53 -2.58 -5.38
CA ARG A 393 -11.79 -1.90 -5.69
C ARG A 393 -11.66 -0.91 -6.84
N GLU A 394 -10.53 -0.22 -6.92
CA GLU A 394 -10.25 0.81 -7.92
C GLU A 394 -9.68 0.26 -9.24
N LEU A 395 -9.18 -0.98 -9.22
CA LEU A 395 -8.66 -1.68 -10.41
C LEU A 395 -9.76 -2.47 -11.13
N PHE A 396 -10.71 -3.08 -10.42
CA PHE A 396 -11.74 -3.94 -11.02
C PHE A 396 -13.13 -3.30 -11.01
N SER A 397 -13.67 -3.00 -12.20
CA SER A 397 -15.04 -2.48 -12.36
C SER A 397 -16.11 -3.55 -12.06
N PRO A 398 -17.36 -3.16 -11.74
CA PRO A 398 -18.47 -4.11 -11.53
C PRO A 398 -18.64 -5.12 -12.67
N GLU A 399 -18.50 -4.69 -13.93
CA GLU A 399 -18.61 -5.54 -15.12
C GLU A 399 -17.47 -6.56 -15.21
N GLN A 400 -16.25 -6.15 -14.83
CA GLN A 400 -15.09 -7.04 -14.77
C GLN A 400 -15.25 -8.09 -13.67
N ILE A 401 -15.71 -7.72 -12.47
CA ILE A 401 -16.02 -8.65 -11.37
C ILE A 401 -17.09 -9.65 -11.81
N ALA A 402 -18.18 -9.16 -12.41
CA ALA A 402 -19.27 -9.97 -12.90
C ALA A 402 -18.81 -11.02 -13.92
N THR A 403 -17.86 -10.64 -14.78
CA THR A 403 -17.21 -11.54 -15.75
C THR A 403 -16.28 -12.55 -15.08
N LEU A 404 -15.43 -12.12 -14.14
CA LEU A 404 -14.43 -12.97 -13.47
C LEU A 404 -15.03 -14.03 -12.54
N PHE A 405 -16.17 -13.73 -11.92
CA PHE A 405 -16.84 -14.63 -10.98
C PHE A 405 -18.17 -15.19 -11.52
N SER A 406 -18.47 -14.98 -12.80
CA SER A 406 -19.71 -15.43 -13.47
C SER A 406 -21.00 -15.04 -12.71
N LEU A 407 -21.02 -13.83 -12.13
CA LEU A 407 -22.07 -13.33 -11.25
C LEU A 407 -22.66 -12.02 -11.82
N ALA A 408 -23.83 -12.12 -12.44
CA ALA A 408 -24.49 -10.97 -13.07
C ALA A 408 -24.83 -9.86 -12.04
N GLY A 409 -24.30 -8.66 -12.26
CA GLY A 409 -24.46 -7.52 -11.36
C GLY A 409 -23.60 -7.58 -10.10
N ALA A 410 -22.47 -8.31 -10.12
CA ALA A 410 -21.54 -8.33 -8.99
C ALA A 410 -20.92 -6.95 -8.73
N ALA A 411 -20.79 -6.57 -7.46
CA ALA A 411 -20.23 -5.28 -7.07
C ALA A 411 -19.38 -5.37 -5.79
N TRP A 412 -18.39 -4.48 -5.68
CA TRP A 412 -17.64 -4.30 -4.44
C TRP A 412 -18.48 -3.60 -3.38
N LEU A 413 -18.51 -4.17 -2.18
CA LEU A 413 -19.03 -3.47 -1.01
C LEU A 413 -18.13 -2.31 -0.57
N SER A 414 -18.73 -1.35 0.13
CA SER A 414 -18.09 -0.13 0.64
C SER A 414 -16.69 -0.36 1.24
N SER A 415 -15.79 0.60 1.01
CA SER A 415 -14.43 0.64 1.56
C SER A 415 -14.38 0.86 3.08
N ASP A 416 -15.50 1.21 3.72
CA ASP A 416 -15.60 1.28 5.18
C ASP A 416 -15.81 -0.11 5.83
N ILE A 417 -16.21 -1.13 5.05
CA ILE A 417 -16.35 -2.50 5.56
C ILE A 417 -14.97 -3.19 5.52
N THR A 418 -14.20 -2.96 6.57
CA THR A 418 -12.84 -3.51 6.77
C THR A 418 -12.68 -4.12 8.15
N GLN A 419 -11.59 -4.85 8.36
CA GLN A 419 -11.26 -5.46 9.65
C GLN A 419 -11.02 -4.43 10.76
N ASP A 420 -10.51 -3.25 10.42
CA ASP A 420 -10.14 -2.21 11.40
C ASP A 420 -11.28 -1.21 11.65
N LYS A 421 -12.10 -0.91 10.63
CA LYS A 421 -13.26 -0.02 10.76
C LYS A 421 -14.51 -0.74 11.25
N ALA A 422 -14.92 -1.85 10.61
CA ALA A 422 -16.21 -2.50 10.83
C ALA A 422 -16.09 -4.04 10.89
N PRO A 423 -15.30 -4.60 11.83
CA PRO A 423 -15.08 -6.04 11.95
C PRO A 423 -16.37 -6.83 12.17
N GLU A 424 -17.34 -6.28 12.90
CA GLU A 424 -18.64 -6.89 13.19
C GLU A 424 -19.47 -7.12 11.91
N ILE A 425 -19.59 -6.11 11.04
CA ILE A 425 -20.26 -6.25 9.75
C ILE A 425 -19.50 -7.25 8.88
N ARG A 426 -18.17 -7.10 8.76
CA ARG A 426 -17.35 -8.01 7.93
C ARG A 426 -17.51 -9.47 8.37
N HIS A 427 -17.56 -9.74 9.68
CA HIS A 427 -17.77 -11.08 10.22
C HIS A 427 -19.15 -11.65 9.86
N TYR A 428 -20.21 -10.85 10.03
CA TYR A 428 -21.58 -11.21 9.68
C TYR A 428 -21.72 -11.53 8.18
N LEU A 429 -21.24 -10.63 7.31
CA LEU A 429 -21.29 -10.82 5.85
C LEU A 429 -20.59 -12.11 5.41
N MET A 430 -19.41 -12.41 5.97
CA MET A 430 -18.65 -13.60 5.59
C MET A 430 -19.22 -14.92 6.14
N ARG A 431 -19.86 -14.92 7.32
CA ARG A 431 -20.33 -16.16 7.98
C ARG A 431 -21.82 -16.45 7.81
N GLU A 432 -22.65 -15.42 7.87
CA GLU A 432 -24.11 -15.58 7.86
C GLU A 432 -24.70 -15.39 6.46
N LEU A 433 -24.06 -14.55 5.61
CA LEU A 433 -24.46 -14.29 4.22
C LEU A 433 -23.58 -14.97 3.15
N ASP A 434 -22.52 -15.68 3.57
CA ASP A 434 -21.56 -16.39 2.69
C ASP A 434 -20.89 -15.49 1.62
N ILE A 435 -20.63 -14.23 1.97
CA ILE A 435 -19.98 -13.26 1.07
C ILE A 435 -18.45 -13.49 1.09
N ASP A 436 -17.92 -13.89 -0.07
CA ASP A 436 -16.47 -13.97 -0.30
C ASP A 436 -15.75 -12.64 -0.05
N GLU A 437 -14.73 -12.69 0.80
CA GLU A 437 -13.60 -11.76 0.71
C GLU A 437 -12.64 -12.24 -0.40
N ILE A 438 -12.42 -11.37 -1.37
CA ILE A 438 -11.50 -11.52 -2.49
C ILE A 438 -10.15 -10.91 -2.11
N THR A 439 -9.14 -11.77 -2.11
CA THR A 439 -7.73 -11.42 -1.91
C THR A 439 -6.98 -11.51 -3.24
N PRO A 440 -5.80 -10.89 -3.38
CA PRO A 440 -4.96 -11.05 -4.58
C PRO A 440 -4.72 -12.52 -4.94
N ALA A 441 -4.54 -13.37 -3.92
CA ALA A 441 -4.37 -14.82 -4.10
C ALA A 441 -5.60 -15.53 -4.68
N LYS A 442 -6.83 -15.14 -4.31
CA LYS A 442 -8.07 -15.66 -4.92
C LYS A 442 -8.29 -15.10 -6.33
N LEU A 443 -7.98 -13.82 -6.53
CA LEU A 443 -8.27 -13.04 -7.74
C LEU A 443 -7.39 -13.44 -8.93
N VAL A 444 -6.08 -13.54 -8.72
CA VAL A 444 -5.10 -13.77 -9.79
C VAL A 444 -5.39 -15.05 -10.62
N PRO A 445 -5.70 -16.22 -10.03
CA PRO A 445 -6.10 -17.41 -10.81
C PRO A 445 -7.36 -17.27 -11.65
N SER A 446 -8.25 -16.32 -11.34
CA SER A 446 -9.47 -16.09 -12.14
C SER A 446 -9.21 -15.26 -13.40
N LEU A 447 -8.00 -14.70 -13.56
CA LEU A 447 -7.60 -13.93 -14.74
C LEU A 447 -7.38 -14.87 -15.94
N THR A 448 -8.45 -15.20 -16.65
CA THR A 448 -8.40 -16.04 -17.85
C THR A 448 -7.77 -15.31 -19.04
N LYS A 449 -7.24 -16.07 -20.01
CA LYS A 449 -6.66 -15.51 -21.24
C LYS A 449 -7.62 -14.56 -21.96
N SER A 450 -8.87 -15.00 -22.16
CA SER A 450 -9.91 -14.22 -22.85
C SER A 450 -10.35 -12.99 -22.06
N PHE A 451 -10.33 -13.03 -20.72
CA PHE A 451 -10.57 -11.84 -19.90
C PHE A 451 -9.46 -10.81 -20.11
N LEU A 452 -8.20 -11.23 -20.04
CA LEU A 452 -7.04 -10.34 -20.16
C LEU A 452 -6.93 -9.71 -21.56
N GLU A 453 -7.13 -10.51 -22.63
CA GLU A 453 -7.09 -10.03 -24.01
C GLU A 453 -8.13 -8.94 -24.31
N ALA A 454 -9.27 -8.94 -23.59
CA ALA A 454 -10.32 -7.94 -23.72
C ALA A 454 -10.03 -6.60 -23.01
N GLN A 455 -8.98 -6.49 -22.18
CA GLN A 455 -8.69 -5.28 -21.41
C GLN A 455 -7.87 -4.24 -22.20
N SER A 456 -7.98 -2.97 -21.80
CA SER A 456 -7.16 -1.89 -22.37
C SER A 456 -5.69 -1.98 -21.91
N ASP A 457 -4.78 -1.37 -22.67
CA ASP A 457 -3.36 -1.31 -22.29
C ASP A 457 -3.14 -0.48 -21.01
N GLU A 458 -3.94 0.56 -20.77
CA GLU A 458 -3.95 1.33 -19.52
C GLU A 458 -4.37 0.48 -18.30
N TRP A 459 -5.39 -0.36 -18.46
CA TRP A 459 -5.82 -1.27 -17.39
C TRP A 459 -4.75 -2.33 -17.09
N MET A 460 -4.12 -2.89 -18.13
CA MET A 460 -3.03 -3.86 -17.98
C MET A 460 -1.80 -3.25 -17.29
N LEU A 461 -1.46 -1.99 -17.59
CA LEU A 461 -0.41 -1.24 -16.89
C LEU A 461 -0.72 -1.14 -15.39
N ARG A 462 -1.93 -0.68 -15.02
CA ARG A 462 -2.38 -0.59 -13.62
C ARG A 462 -2.41 -1.94 -12.91
N LEU A 463 -2.70 -3.04 -13.62
CA LEU A 463 -2.61 -4.40 -13.08
C LEU A 463 -1.15 -4.79 -12.76
N TYR A 464 -0.19 -4.49 -13.62
CA TYR A 464 1.23 -4.78 -13.37
C TYR A 464 1.78 -3.93 -12.21
N GLU A 465 1.37 -2.67 -12.10
CA GLU A 465 1.68 -1.79 -10.97
C GLU A 465 1.10 -2.34 -9.66
N PHE A 466 -0.16 -2.79 -9.65
CA PHE A 466 -0.79 -3.41 -8.48
C PHE A 466 -0.10 -4.71 -8.04
N LEU A 467 0.34 -5.54 -8.99
CA LEU A 467 1.03 -6.80 -8.67
C LEU A 467 2.50 -6.59 -8.25
N SER A 468 3.08 -5.43 -8.57
CA SER A 468 4.42 -5.01 -8.11
C SER A 468 4.49 -5.02 -6.58
N GLY A 469 5.49 -5.71 -6.03
CA GLY A 469 5.65 -5.90 -4.58
C GLY A 469 4.78 -7.01 -3.95
N GLN A 470 3.90 -7.67 -4.70
CA GLN A 470 3.08 -8.81 -4.23
C GLN A 470 3.56 -10.18 -4.77
N GLU A 471 4.62 -10.20 -5.57
CA GLU A 471 5.01 -11.33 -6.41
C GLU A 471 5.56 -12.50 -5.60
N ALA A 472 6.23 -12.22 -4.47
CA ALA A 472 6.74 -13.25 -3.56
C ALA A 472 5.61 -14.12 -2.98
N ALA A 473 4.46 -13.52 -2.66
CA ALA A 473 3.29 -14.24 -2.15
C ALA A 473 2.51 -14.99 -3.25
N LEU A 474 2.58 -14.50 -4.50
CA LEU A 474 1.76 -14.96 -5.62
C LEU A 474 2.51 -15.83 -6.64
N ARG A 475 3.83 -15.99 -6.50
CA ARG A 475 4.75 -16.60 -7.48
C ARG A 475 4.21 -17.85 -8.17
N ARG A 476 3.84 -18.87 -7.39
CA ARG A 476 3.35 -20.17 -7.89
C ARG A 476 2.09 -20.07 -8.75
N ARG A 477 1.30 -18.99 -8.61
CA ARG A 477 0.11 -18.71 -9.42
C ARG A 477 0.51 -17.96 -10.67
N LEU A 478 1.33 -16.91 -10.54
CA LEU A 478 1.80 -16.07 -11.64
C LEU A 478 2.52 -16.86 -12.75
N ASP A 479 3.35 -17.85 -12.39
CA ASP A 479 4.06 -18.70 -13.36
C ASP A 479 3.11 -19.57 -14.23
N THR A 480 1.83 -19.72 -13.85
CA THR A 480 0.84 -20.57 -14.57
C THR A 480 -0.18 -19.78 -15.39
N ILE A 481 -0.24 -18.46 -15.25
CA ILE A 481 -1.30 -17.61 -15.81
C ILE A 481 -0.75 -16.88 -17.05
N PRO A 482 -1.52 -16.77 -18.15
CA PRO A 482 -1.10 -16.03 -19.35
C PRO A 482 -1.18 -14.51 -19.14
N LEU A 483 -0.38 -14.00 -18.20
CA LEU A 483 -0.45 -12.61 -17.75
C LEU A 483 0.29 -11.63 -18.67
N VAL A 484 1.24 -12.12 -19.47
CA VAL A 484 2.13 -11.28 -20.29
C VAL A 484 1.46 -10.92 -21.61
N ARG A 485 1.26 -9.61 -21.86
CA ARG A 485 0.69 -9.10 -23.11
C ARG A 485 1.79 -8.82 -24.13
N LEU A 486 1.73 -9.48 -25.29
CA LEU A 486 2.64 -9.26 -26.41
C LEU A 486 2.28 -8.02 -27.23
N ASP A 487 3.20 -7.53 -28.07
CA ASP A 487 2.94 -6.41 -29.00
C ASP A 487 1.76 -6.70 -29.95
N ASP A 488 1.53 -7.95 -30.36
CA ASP A 488 0.35 -8.37 -31.15
C ASP A 488 -0.99 -8.36 -30.36
N GLY A 489 -0.93 -8.17 -29.04
CA GLY A 489 -2.08 -8.15 -28.13
C GLY A 489 -2.43 -9.50 -27.51
N MET A 490 -1.82 -10.61 -27.96
CA MET A 490 -2.03 -11.94 -27.37
C MET A 490 -1.44 -12.04 -25.97
N HIS A 491 -2.04 -12.93 -25.18
CA HIS A 491 -1.60 -13.22 -23.82
C HIS A 491 -0.92 -14.58 -23.68
N ILE A 492 0.24 -14.60 -23.04
CA ILE A 492 1.07 -15.80 -22.80
C ILE A 492 1.61 -15.89 -21.37
N VAL A 493 2.02 -17.09 -20.96
CA VAL A 493 2.72 -17.33 -19.68
C VAL A 493 4.14 -16.77 -19.73
N ALA A 494 4.67 -16.30 -18.60
CA ALA A 494 6.03 -15.76 -18.54
C ALA A 494 7.11 -16.81 -18.89
N HIS A 495 6.93 -18.05 -18.42
CA HIS A 495 7.84 -19.16 -18.65
C HIS A 495 7.12 -20.44 -19.08
N GLU A 496 7.82 -21.28 -19.83
CA GLU A 496 7.47 -22.69 -20.05
C GLU A 496 8.74 -23.52 -19.89
N ASN A 497 8.68 -24.63 -19.15
CA ASN A 497 9.83 -25.52 -18.87
C ASN A 497 11.09 -24.82 -18.29
N GLY A 498 10.91 -23.66 -17.66
CA GLY A 498 12.01 -22.85 -17.08
C GLY A 498 12.62 -21.81 -18.02
N GLU A 499 12.17 -21.73 -19.27
CA GLU A 499 12.62 -20.73 -20.25
C GLU A 499 11.60 -19.60 -20.40
N ALA A 500 12.08 -18.36 -20.57
CA ALA A 500 11.21 -17.20 -20.82
C ALA A 500 10.61 -17.25 -22.23
N LYS A 501 9.31 -16.95 -22.34
CA LYS A 501 8.56 -16.95 -23.61
C LYS A 501 8.33 -15.56 -24.20
N ALA A 502 8.49 -14.53 -23.39
CA ALA A 502 8.43 -13.13 -23.78
C ALA A 502 9.65 -12.39 -23.22
N PHE A 503 10.00 -11.27 -23.86
CA PHE A 503 11.12 -10.40 -23.48
C PHE A 503 10.68 -8.94 -23.45
N LEU A 504 11.36 -8.12 -22.65
CA LEU A 504 11.09 -6.68 -22.62
C LEU A 504 11.47 -6.02 -23.95
N PRO A 505 10.72 -5.02 -24.43
CA PRO A 505 10.95 -4.39 -25.73
C PRO A 505 12.21 -3.52 -25.71
N SER A 506 13.32 -4.03 -26.26
CA SER A 506 14.61 -3.35 -26.33
C SER A 506 14.70 -2.39 -27.53
N THR A 507 15.89 -1.79 -27.74
CA THR A 507 16.24 -0.97 -28.90
C THR A 507 16.69 -1.79 -30.12
N ILE A 508 16.88 -3.10 -29.97
CA ILE A 508 17.40 -4.00 -31.01
C ILE A 508 16.25 -4.86 -31.54
N ALA A 509 16.13 -4.98 -32.86
CA ALA A 509 15.10 -5.81 -33.48
C ALA A 509 15.45 -7.31 -33.38
N THR A 510 14.81 -8.01 -32.44
CA THR A 510 14.97 -9.46 -32.22
C THR A 510 13.80 -10.25 -32.79
N GLY A 511 13.99 -11.54 -33.08
CA GLY A 511 12.93 -12.48 -33.46
C GLY A 511 12.07 -13.00 -32.30
N PHE A 512 12.41 -12.67 -31.05
CA PHE A 512 11.63 -13.07 -29.88
C PHE A 512 10.32 -12.29 -29.71
N PRO A 513 9.26 -12.90 -29.15
CA PRO A 513 8.04 -12.18 -28.75
C PRO A 513 8.32 -11.09 -27.70
N THR A 514 7.99 -9.85 -28.01
CA THR A 514 8.18 -8.70 -27.11
C THR A 514 6.91 -8.34 -26.34
N VAL A 515 7.08 -7.98 -25.06
CA VAL A 515 5.99 -7.43 -24.24
C VAL A 515 5.60 -6.07 -24.79
N ARG A 516 4.30 -5.79 -24.85
CA ARG A 516 3.78 -4.56 -25.44
C ARG A 516 4.34 -3.31 -24.76
N ARG A 517 4.88 -2.37 -25.55
CA ARG A 517 5.52 -1.15 -25.01
C ARG A 517 4.63 -0.34 -24.06
N ALA A 518 3.33 -0.23 -24.36
CA ALA A 518 2.38 0.54 -23.54
C ALA A 518 2.21 -0.01 -22.11
N VAL A 519 2.22 -1.34 -21.92
CA VAL A 519 2.07 -1.96 -20.59
C VAL A 519 3.38 -2.00 -19.79
N CYS A 520 4.49 -1.54 -20.40
CA CYS A 520 5.82 -1.46 -19.79
C CYS A 520 6.27 0.00 -19.54
N ALA A 521 5.32 0.95 -19.51
CA ALA A 521 5.62 2.38 -19.49
C ALA A 521 6.25 2.84 -18.16
N THR A 522 5.81 2.31 -17.02
CA THR A 522 6.22 2.75 -15.68
C THR A 522 7.33 1.87 -15.07
N PRO A 523 8.17 2.42 -14.19
CA PRO A 523 9.20 1.66 -13.47
C PRO A 523 8.64 0.46 -12.69
N GLU A 524 7.46 0.61 -12.09
CA GLU A 524 6.80 -0.38 -11.25
C GLU A 524 6.34 -1.59 -12.07
N ALA A 525 5.77 -1.35 -13.25
CA ALA A 525 5.40 -2.41 -14.19
C ALA A 525 6.64 -3.15 -14.74
N ARG A 526 7.74 -2.43 -15.01
CA ARG A 526 9.02 -3.05 -15.40
C ARG A 526 9.64 -3.87 -14.26
N ALA A 527 9.55 -3.39 -13.03
CA ALA A 527 10.01 -4.12 -11.84
C ALA A 527 9.22 -5.42 -11.67
N PHE A 528 7.90 -5.38 -11.82
CA PHE A 528 7.03 -6.55 -11.80
C PHE A 528 7.43 -7.59 -12.86
N LEU A 529 7.56 -7.18 -14.13
CA LEU A 529 7.98 -8.06 -15.23
C LEU A 529 9.42 -8.61 -15.03
N SER A 530 10.33 -7.78 -14.53
CA SER A 530 11.70 -8.20 -14.19
C SER A 530 11.71 -9.22 -13.05
N SER A 531 10.80 -9.09 -12.07
CA SER A 531 10.61 -10.10 -11.04
C SER A 531 10.19 -11.44 -11.66
N LEU A 532 9.31 -11.41 -12.68
CA LEU A 532 8.95 -12.57 -13.50
C LEU A 532 10.09 -13.05 -14.40
N LYS A 533 11.33 -12.56 -14.23
CA LYS A 533 12.53 -12.86 -15.03
C LYS A 533 12.39 -12.53 -16.52
N ILE A 534 11.35 -11.78 -16.89
CA ILE A 534 11.19 -11.23 -18.23
C ILE A 534 12.19 -10.07 -18.32
N THR A 535 13.23 -10.28 -19.11
CA THR A 535 14.35 -9.36 -19.29
C THR A 535 14.40 -8.90 -20.74
N GLU A 536 15.23 -7.92 -21.06
CA GLU A 536 15.51 -7.58 -22.46
C GLU A 536 16.18 -8.78 -23.16
N PRO A 537 15.90 -9.02 -24.45
CA PRO A 537 16.44 -10.17 -25.17
C PRO A 537 17.94 -10.03 -25.38
N ASP A 538 18.71 -11.07 -25.03
CA ASP A 538 20.14 -11.14 -25.34
C ASP A 538 20.35 -11.34 -26.85
N PRO A 539 21.07 -10.44 -27.55
CA PRO A 539 21.35 -10.57 -28.98
C PRO A 539 22.02 -11.90 -29.37
N VAL A 540 22.84 -12.48 -28.49
CA VAL A 540 23.46 -13.78 -28.72
C VAL A 540 22.43 -14.91 -28.75
N ASP A 541 21.47 -14.88 -27.83
CA ASP A 541 20.40 -15.88 -27.81
C ASP A 541 19.39 -15.66 -28.95
N ASP A 542 19.16 -14.43 -29.41
CA ASP A 542 18.34 -14.18 -30.62
C ASP A 542 18.97 -14.84 -31.86
N VAL A 543 20.27 -14.64 -32.04
CA VAL A 543 21.01 -15.27 -33.15
C VAL A 543 20.94 -16.80 -33.06
N ILE A 544 21.25 -17.37 -31.89
CA ILE A 544 21.29 -18.84 -31.73
C ILE A 544 19.92 -19.48 -31.93
N ARG A 545 18.82 -18.82 -31.51
CA ARG A 545 17.48 -19.42 -31.45
C ARG A 545 16.58 -19.06 -32.61
N ASN A 546 16.76 -17.89 -33.24
CA ASN A 546 15.88 -17.38 -34.29
C ASN A 546 16.59 -17.20 -35.65
N VAL A 547 17.90 -16.94 -35.67
CA VAL A 547 18.68 -16.78 -36.92
C VAL A 547 19.29 -18.11 -37.37
N LEU A 548 20.16 -18.72 -36.57
CA LEU A 548 20.90 -19.94 -36.96
C LEU A 548 20.02 -21.12 -37.41
N PRO A 549 18.81 -21.38 -36.87
CA PRO A 549 17.96 -22.47 -37.34
C PRO A 549 17.49 -22.34 -38.79
N LYS A 550 17.47 -21.13 -39.39
CA LYS A 550 17.22 -20.95 -40.82
C LYS A 550 18.27 -21.67 -41.68
N TYR A 551 19.52 -21.59 -41.23
CA TYR A 551 20.74 -22.06 -41.92
C TYR A 551 21.14 -23.51 -41.58
N ARG A 552 20.28 -24.25 -40.86
CA ARG A 552 20.50 -25.66 -40.47
C ARG A 552 19.64 -26.66 -41.24
N LYS A 553 18.87 -26.20 -42.22
CA LYS A 553 18.03 -27.03 -43.10
C LYS A 553 18.86 -27.54 -44.29
N GLU A 554 18.40 -28.62 -44.92
CA GLU A 554 19.09 -29.23 -46.08
C GLU A 554 19.08 -28.31 -47.31
N GLU A 555 18.08 -27.44 -47.44
CA GLU A 555 18.02 -26.35 -48.43
C GLU A 555 17.86 -25.00 -47.71
N VAL A 556 18.65 -24.01 -48.10
CA VAL A 556 18.69 -22.66 -47.50
C VAL A 556 18.08 -21.66 -48.48
N GLU A 557 16.76 -21.49 -48.42
CA GLU A 557 16.03 -20.43 -49.13
C GLU A 557 15.94 -19.17 -48.27
N VAL A 558 16.86 -18.21 -48.49
CA VAL A 558 16.88 -16.91 -47.81
C VAL A 558 17.12 -15.81 -48.86
N SER A 559 16.40 -14.70 -48.77
CA SER A 559 16.60 -13.56 -49.68
C SER A 559 17.92 -12.82 -49.38
N GLU A 560 18.47 -12.09 -50.34
CA GLU A 560 19.69 -11.30 -50.14
C GLU A 560 19.51 -10.21 -49.06
N GLU A 561 18.31 -9.64 -48.96
CA GLU A 561 17.94 -8.67 -47.92
C GLU A 561 17.86 -9.32 -46.53
N ASP A 562 17.19 -10.48 -46.42
CA ASP A 562 17.09 -11.25 -45.17
C ASP A 562 18.47 -11.77 -44.70
N TYR A 563 19.30 -12.23 -45.64
CA TYR A 563 20.66 -12.70 -45.35
C TYR A 563 21.52 -11.56 -44.81
N THR A 564 21.47 -10.40 -45.45
CA THR A 564 22.16 -9.18 -44.98
C THR A 564 21.71 -8.79 -43.58
N ALA A 565 20.39 -8.81 -43.31
CA ALA A 565 19.85 -8.51 -41.98
C ALA A 565 20.24 -9.54 -40.91
N ASP A 566 20.29 -10.83 -41.25
CA ASP A 566 20.73 -11.89 -40.33
C ASP A 566 22.23 -11.81 -40.00
N ILE A 567 23.08 -11.51 -41.00
CA ILE A 567 24.52 -11.30 -40.81
C ILE A 567 24.80 -10.06 -39.96
N GLU A 568 24.03 -8.99 -40.12
CA GLU A 568 24.08 -7.80 -39.26
C GLU A 568 23.72 -8.11 -37.79
N ARG A 569 22.72 -8.97 -37.55
CA ARG A 569 22.40 -9.46 -36.18
C ARG A 569 23.54 -10.30 -35.59
N ILE A 570 24.15 -11.19 -36.39
CA ILE A 570 25.32 -11.97 -35.97
C ILE A 570 26.48 -11.03 -35.57
N ARG A 571 26.72 -9.97 -36.34
CA ARG A 571 27.75 -8.95 -36.03
C ARG A 571 27.45 -8.21 -34.72
N ALA A 572 26.22 -7.74 -34.54
CA ALA A 572 25.78 -7.05 -33.32
C ALA A 572 25.88 -7.94 -32.07
N ALA A 573 25.58 -9.23 -32.19
CA ALA A 573 25.74 -10.21 -31.12
C ALA A 573 27.21 -10.49 -30.79
N PHE A 574 28.11 -10.50 -31.77
CA PHE A 574 29.55 -10.76 -31.56
C PHE A 574 30.31 -9.59 -30.92
N SER A 575 29.76 -8.36 -31.01
CA SER A 575 30.24 -7.18 -30.27
C SER A 575 29.86 -7.16 -28.78
N THR A 576 29.36 -8.26 -28.21
CA THR A 576 29.14 -8.37 -26.75
C THR A 576 30.45 -8.37 -25.96
N ASP A 577 30.47 -7.63 -24.85
CA ASP A 577 31.59 -7.60 -23.89
C ASP A 577 31.70 -8.90 -23.06
N SER A 578 30.67 -9.74 -23.08
CA SER A 578 30.62 -10.99 -22.31
C SER A 578 31.39 -12.12 -23.00
N ALA A 579 32.59 -12.43 -22.49
CA ALA A 579 33.43 -13.51 -23.00
C ALA A 579 32.71 -14.87 -23.08
N SER A 580 31.85 -15.20 -22.09
CA SER A 580 31.11 -16.46 -22.06
C SER A 580 30.01 -16.53 -23.12
N GLN A 581 29.28 -15.43 -23.36
CA GLN A 581 28.30 -15.38 -24.44
C GLN A 581 28.99 -15.35 -25.82
N LYS A 582 30.16 -14.70 -25.94
CA LYS A 582 30.97 -14.71 -27.17
C LYS A 582 31.45 -16.12 -27.52
N ASP A 583 31.92 -16.91 -26.54
CA ASP A 583 32.30 -18.32 -26.75
C ASP A 583 31.08 -19.22 -27.08
N LYS A 584 29.92 -18.97 -26.46
CA LYS A 584 28.66 -19.65 -26.77
C LYS A 584 28.23 -19.39 -28.23
N LEU A 585 28.22 -18.13 -28.66
CA LEU A 585 27.92 -17.71 -30.02
C LEU A 585 28.89 -18.35 -31.02
N ARG A 586 30.20 -18.21 -30.76
CA ARG A 586 31.28 -18.78 -31.57
C ARG A 586 31.13 -20.28 -31.81
N THR A 587 30.77 -21.03 -30.76
CA THR A 587 30.53 -22.48 -30.84
C THR A 587 29.33 -22.78 -31.73
N ALA A 588 28.20 -22.09 -31.54
CA ALA A 588 27.00 -22.29 -32.34
C ALA A 588 27.17 -21.91 -33.83
N LEU A 589 27.93 -20.85 -34.11
CA LEU A 589 28.29 -20.40 -35.46
C LEU A 589 29.21 -21.41 -36.18
N ARG A 590 30.21 -21.95 -35.48
CA ARG A 590 31.18 -22.91 -36.05
C ARG A 590 30.53 -24.17 -36.60
N ASP A 591 29.44 -24.62 -35.98
CA ASP A 591 28.72 -25.84 -36.35
C ASP A 591 27.57 -25.59 -37.35
N THR A 592 27.31 -24.33 -37.74
CA THR A 592 26.19 -23.95 -38.62
C THR A 592 26.68 -23.57 -40.02
N THR A 593 26.01 -24.07 -41.06
CA THR A 593 26.25 -23.75 -42.48
C THR A 593 25.59 -22.42 -42.87
N PHE A 594 26.21 -21.28 -42.55
CA PHE A 594 25.64 -19.94 -42.83
C PHE A 594 26.51 -19.05 -43.74
N VAL A 595 27.72 -19.48 -44.10
CA VAL A 595 28.66 -18.65 -44.86
C VAL A 595 28.47 -18.91 -46.35
N MET A 596 28.11 -17.87 -47.12
CA MET A 596 28.10 -17.95 -48.58
C MET A 596 29.52 -18.06 -49.10
N VAL A 597 29.76 -19.04 -49.97
CA VAL A 597 31.06 -19.32 -50.57
C VAL A 597 30.93 -19.62 -52.06
N ILE A 598 32.04 -19.42 -52.77
CA ILE A 598 32.24 -19.83 -54.15
C ILE A 598 33.30 -20.94 -54.16
N ASP A 599 33.06 -22.04 -54.89
CA ASP A 599 34.12 -23.03 -55.17
C ASP A 599 35.14 -22.43 -56.13
N ALA A 600 36.43 -22.46 -55.75
CA ALA A 600 37.47 -21.85 -56.54
C ALA A 600 37.68 -22.50 -57.92
N GLY A 601 37.14 -23.71 -58.16
CA GLY A 601 37.34 -24.53 -59.35
C GLY A 601 36.31 -24.34 -60.45
N ASP A 602 35.02 -24.33 -60.13
CA ASP A 602 33.93 -24.10 -61.10
C ASP A 602 33.16 -22.78 -60.92
N GLY A 603 33.30 -22.11 -59.77
CA GLY A 603 32.66 -20.82 -59.52
C GLY A 603 31.20 -20.93 -59.07
N GLU A 604 30.71 -22.14 -58.75
CA GLU A 604 29.37 -22.34 -58.21
C GLU A 604 29.27 -21.85 -56.75
N GLY A 605 28.10 -21.34 -56.38
CA GLY A 605 27.81 -20.78 -55.07
C GLY A 605 27.21 -21.81 -54.10
N TYR A 606 27.75 -21.88 -52.88
CA TYR A 606 27.31 -22.82 -51.84
C TYR A 606 27.18 -22.14 -50.46
N VAL A 607 26.54 -22.82 -49.51
CA VAL A 607 26.52 -22.42 -48.09
C VAL A 607 27.34 -23.42 -47.28
N ALA A 608 28.37 -22.95 -46.59
CA ALA A 608 29.34 -23.80 -45.89
C ALA A 608 29.51 -23.41 -44.40
N LYS A 609 30.13 -24.29 -43.60
CA LYS A 609 30.46 -23.97 -42.21
C LYS A 609 31.72 -23.12 -42.14
N PRO A 610 31.84 -22.17 -41.18
CA PRO A 610 33.05 -21.33 -41.07
C PRO A 610 34.37 -22.10 -41.02
N HIS A 611 34.37 -23.30 -40.42
CA HIS A 611 35.59 -24.11 -40.31
C HIS A 611 35.95 -24.91 -41.58
N GLU A 612 35.13 -24.86 -42.64
CA GLU A 612 35.35 -25.52 -43.94
C GLU A 612 35.80 -24.53 -45.03
N VAL A 613 35.85 -23.22 -44.73
CA VAL A 613 36.06 -22.14 -45.72
C VAL A 613 37.37 -21.39 -45.57
N TYR A 614 37.79 -20.74 -46.65
CA TYR A 614 38.88 -19.76 -46.70
C TYR A 614 38.33 -18.35 -46.77
N ILE A 615 38.96 -17.43 -46.04
CA ILE A 615 38.61 -16.01 -46.12
C ILE A 615 39.08 -15.44 -47.45
N ALA A 616 38.20 -14.69 -48.11
CA ALA A 616 38.46 -13.95 -49.34
C ALA A 616 39.65 -12.98 -49.17
N THR A 617 40.84 -13.47 -49.51
CA THR A 617 42.06 -12.69 -49.68
C THR A 617 42.53 -12.88 -51.11
N GLU A 618 42.99 -11.80 -51.73
CA GLU A 618 43.40 -11.80 -53.14
C GLU A 618 44.43 -12.90 -53.43
N ARG A 619 45.39 -13.09 -52.51
CA ARG A 619 46.38 -14.17 -52.54
C ARG A 619 45.79 -15.58 -52.60
N LEU A 620 44.81 -15.91 -51.74
CA LEU A 620 44.21 -17.26 -51.74
C LEU A 620 43.30 -17.49 -52.95
N LYS A 621 42.56 -16.45 -53.39
CA LYS A 621 41.78 -16.48 -54.63
C LYS A 621 42.67 -16.79 -55.84
N GLN A 622 43.77 -16.07 -56.00
CA GLN A 622 44.71 -16.26 -57.10
C GLN A 622 45.44 -17.62 -57.03
N LEU A 623 45.77 -18.09 -55.81
CA LEU A 623 46.42 -19.38 -55.59
C LEU A 623 45.54 -20.55 -56.05
N PHE A 624 44.29 -20.59 -55.57
CA PHE A 624 43.39 -21.74 -55.76
C PHE A 624 42.43 -21.61 -56.96
N ALA A 625 42.48 -20.54 -57.76
CA ALA A 625 41.63 -20.40 -58.96
C ALA A 625 41.73 -21.62 -59.90
N GLY A 626 40.62 -22.25 -60.24
CA GLY A 626 40.56 -23.49 -61.02
C GLY A 626 40.82 -24.79 -60.24
N VAL A 627 40.97 -24.72 -58.91
CA VAL A 627 41.09 -25.89 -58.01
C VAL A 627 39.74 -26.19 -57.38
N LYS A 628 39.15 -27.34 -57.72
CA LYS A 628 37.86 -27.79 -57.18
C LYS A 628 37.97 -28.27 -55.73
N GLY A 629 36.90 -28.11 -54.97
CA GLY A 629 36.82 -28.50 -53.56
C GLY A 629 37.42 -27.47 -52.59
N VAL A 630 37.66 -26.23 -53.05
CA VAL A 630 38.25 -25.15 -52.25
C VAL A 630 37.25 -24.02 -52.13
N ASN A 631 36.53 -24.01 -51.00
CA ASN A 631 35.48 -23.03 -50.70
C ASN A 631 36.07 -21.71 -50.21
N ILE A 632 35.90 -20.63 -50.99
CA ILE A 632 36.32 -19.27 -50.61
C ILE A 632 35.08 -18.44 -50.29
N VAL A 633 35.10 -17.65 -49.21
CA VAL A 633 34.02 -16.70 -48.86
C VAL A 633 33.64 -15.85 -50.08
N ASP A 634 32.35 -15.79 -50.38
CA ASP A 634 31.83 -14.94 -51.44
C ASP A 634 31.86 -13.47 -51.00
N ASP A 635 32.83 -12.72 -51.52
CA ASP A 635 32.97 -11.29 -51.26
C ASP A 635 32.18 -10.42 -52.25
N THR A 636 31.27 -10.96 -53.06
CA THR A 636 30.26 -10.16 -53.76
C THR A 636 29.27 -9.54 -52.77
N TYR A 637 28.89 -10.28 -51.72
CA TYR A 637 28.06 -9.83 -50.61
C TYR A 637 28.76 -8.79 -49.73
N ASP A 638 28.21 -7.57 -49.68
CA ASP A 638 28.75 -6.48 -48.83
C ASP A 638 28.79 -6.84 -47.34
N CYS A 639 27.82 -7.63 -46.86
CA CYS A 639 27.73 -8.05 -45.46
C CYS A 639 28.86 -9.02 -45.03
N LEU A 640 29.53 -9.67 -45.98
CA LEU A 640 30.68 -10.56 -45.73
C LEU A 640 32.04 -9.85 -45.82
N ARG A 641 32.04 -8.54 -46.13
CA ARG A 641 33.25 -7.69 -46.22
C ARG A 641 33.62 -7.05 -44.87
N GLY A 642 34.83 -6.50 -44.80
CA GLY A 642 35.32 -5.72 -43.65
C GLY A 642 35.98 -6.53 -42.53
N GLU A 643 36.81 -5.88 -41.71
CA GLU A 643 37.63 -6.59 -40.71
C GLU A 643 36.79 -7.20 -39.58
N ASN A 644 35.73 -6.50 -39.12
CA ASN A 644 34.81 -7.00 -38.10
C ASN A 644 34.19 -8.36 -38.47
N MET A 645 33.87 -8.59 -39.76
CA MET A 645 33.34 -9.88 -40.20
C MET A 645 34.45 -10.95 -40.34
N ARG A 646 35.65 -10.55 -40.77
CA ARG A 646 36.81 -11.45 -40.79
C ARG A 646 37.17 -11.95 -39.39
N GLU A 647 37.09 -11.11 -38.37
CA GLU A 647 37.29 -11.51 -36.97
C GLU A 647 36.25 -12.56 -36.51
N VAL A 648 34.97 -12.38 -36.86
CA VAL A 648 33.92 -13.38 -36.60
C VAL A 648 34.29 -14.71 -37.26
N LEU A 649 34.57 -14.69 -38.56
CA LEU A 649 34.87 -15.89 -39.35
C LEU A 649 36.16 -16.60 -38.90
N GLU A 650 37.25 -15.88 -38.64
CA GLU A 650 38.49 -16.46 -38.09
C GLU A 650 38.25 -17.08 -36.71
N SER A 651 37.48 -16.42 -35.85
CA SER A 651 37.14 -16.98 -34.53
C SER A 651 36.38 -18.31 -34.67
N CYS A 652 35.47 -18.41 -35.64
CA CYS A 652 34.69 -19.61 -35.93
C CYS A 652 35.47 -20.70 -36.71
N GLY A 653 36.67 -20.41 -37.19
CA GLY A 653 37.61 -21.39 -37.78
C GLY A 653 37.91 -21.21 -39.27
N ALA A 654 37.48 -20.13 -39.90
CA ALA A 654 37.86 -19.81 -41.28
C ALA A 654 39.34 -19.43 -41.36
N LEU A 655 40.04 -19.84 -42.43
CA LEU A 655 41.49 -19.70 -42.52
C LEU A 655 41.93 -18.64 -43.56
N ARG A 656 43.01 -17.91 -43.25
CA ARG A 656 43.76 -17.04 -44.18
C ARG A 656 45.04 -17.70 -44.71
N TYR A 657 45.21 -19.01 -44.51
CA TYR A 657 46.38 -19.81 -44.92
C TYR A 657 45.93 -21.25 -45.28
N PRO A 658 46.69 -22.04 -46.07
CA PRO A 658 46.30 -23.38 -46.52
C PRO A 658 45.97 -24.33 -45.36
N ARG A 659 44.83 -25.03 -45.44
CA ARG A 659 44.34 -25.89 -44.35
C ARG A 659 45.17 -27.17 -44.23
N PRO A 660 45.77 -27.46 -43.05
CA PRO A 660 46.33 -28.78 -42.79
C PRO A 660 45.22 -29.81 -42.53
N LEU A 661 45.27 -30.90 -43.30
CA LEU A 661 44.43 -32.08 -43.13
C LEU A 661 45.29 -33.22 -42.58
N GLU A 662 44.79 -33.99 -41.59
CA GLU A 662 45.52 -35.16 -41.10
C GLU A 662 45.49 -36.25 -42.20
N ALA A 663 46.68 -36.70 -42.61
CA ALA A 663 46.84 -37.54 -43.78
C ALA A 663 46.55 -39.01 -43.46
N PRO A 664 45.84 -39.75 -44.33
CA PRO A 664 45.63 -41.19 -44.18
C PRO A 664 46.89 -42.02 -44.50
N ASN A 665 48.00 -41.38 -44.87
CA ASN A 665 49.22 -42.01 -45.37
C ASN A 665 50.03 -42.63 -44.23
N GLU A 666 49.74 -43.90 -43.91
CA GLU A 666 50.64 -44.69 -43.07
C GLU A 666 52.02 -44.85 -43.73
N LEU A 667 53.08 -44.54 -42.97
CA LEU A 667 54.45 -44.88 -43.32
C LEU A 667 54.58 -46.38 -43.64
N SER A 668 55.40 -46.75 -44.61
CA SER A 668 55.68 -48.16 -44.90
C SER A 668 56.34 -48.87 -43.72
N ARG A 669 56.28 -50.21 -43.68
CA ARG A 669 56.91 -51.01 -42.61
C ARG A 669 58.42 -50.74 -42.49
N GLU A 670 59.08 -50.44 -43.60
CA GLU A 670 60.51 -50.12 -43.67
C GLU A 670 60.80 -48.71 -43.13
N GLU A 671 60.00 -47.71 -43.49
CA GLU A 671 60.10 -46.36 -42.92
C GLU A 671 59.82 -46.34 -41.40
N LYS A 672 58.81 -47.09 -40.93
CA LYS A 672 58.55 -47.24 -39.48
C LYS A 672 59.73 -47.92 -38.77
N LEU A 673 60.41 -48.87 -39.40
CA LEU A 673 61.60 -49.53 -38.84
C LEU A 673 62.81 -48.58 -38.80
N GLU A 674 63.02 -47.78 -39.84
CA GLU A 674 64.14 -46.84 -39.92
C GLU A 674 64.00 -45.69 -38.90
N LEU A 675 62.79 -45.17 -38.68
CA LEU A 675 62.54 -44.20 -37.59
C LEU A 675 62.78 -44.80 -36.19
N ARG A 676 62.52 -46.11 -35.99
CA ARG A 676 62.86 -46.82 -34.75
C ARG A 676 64.38 -47.04 -34.61
N ARG A 677 65.09 -47.32 -35.70
CA ARG A 677 66.57 -47.38 -35.74
C ARG A 677 67.20 -46.06 -35.34
N GLN A 678 66.73 -44.95 -35.91
CA GLN A 678 67.23 -43.60 -35.61
C GLN A 678 67.08 -43.20 -34.13
N THR A 679 66.16 -43.83 -33.40
CA THR A 679 65.97 -43.63 -31.95
C THR A 679 66.59 -44.72 -31.08
N GLY A 680 67.24 -45.74 -31.67
CA GLY A 680 67.96 -46.81 -30.98
C GLY A 680 67.14 -48.04 -30.54
N TYR A 681 65.86 -48.15 -30.93
CA TYR A 681 64.92 -49.16 -30.40
C TYR A 681 64.16 -49.93 -31.50
N GLU A 682 64.90 -50.54 -32.43
CA GLU A 682 64.36 -51.24 -33.63
C GLU A 682 63.27 -52.29 -33.34
N THR A 683 63.36 -53.00 -32.22
CA THR A 683 62.56 -54.21 -31.92
C THR A 683 61.24 -53.95 -31.19
N THR A 684 60.88 -52.69 -30.92
CA THR A 684 59.65 -52.35 -30.18
C THR A 684 58.52 -51.89 -31.10
N SER A 685 57.34 -52.50 -30.94
CA SER A 685 56.10 -52.11 -31.62
C SER A 685 54.88 -52.58 -30.84
N GLY A 686 53.85 -51.75 -30.71
CA GLY A 686 52.61 -52.11 -30.02
C GLY A 686 51.36 -51.88 -30.88
N SER A 687 50.20 -52.32 -30.37
CA SER A 687 48.89 -52.05 -30.96
C SER A 687 48.44 -50.59 -30.86
N ASN A 688 49.17 -49.77 -30.09
CA ASN A 688 48.84 -48.38 -29.78
C ASN A 688 49.84 -47.39 -30.40
N ASP A 689 50.60 -47.84 -31.40
CA ASP A 689 51.43 -47.00 -32.26
C ASP A 689 50.55 -45.95 -32.96
N ARG A 690 50.89 -44.66 -32.85
CA ARG A 690 50.10 -43.56 -33.46
C ARG A 690 50.96 -42.75 -34.42
N ILE A 691 50.55 -42.70 -35.68
CA ILE A 691 51.11 -41.81 -36.70
C ILE A 691 50.17 -40.62 -36.84
N THR A 692 50.73 -39.41 -36.87
CA THR A 692 50.04 -38.19 -37.30
C THR A 692 50.90 -37.58 -38.40
N ASP A 693 50.36 -37.44 -39.59
CA ASP A 693 51.02 -36.87 -40.77
C ASP A 693 50.07 -35.84 -41.42
N TRP A 694 50.56 -34.94 -42.27
CA TRP A 694 49.79 -33.79 -42.75
C TRP A 694 49.81 -33.64 -44.28
N LEU A 695 48.63 -33.40 -44.86
CA LEU A 695 48.42 -32.88 -46.21
C LEU A 695 47.96 -31.41 -46.12
N LEU A 696 47.97 -30.70 -47.25
CA LEU A 696 47.35 -29.37 -47.37
C LEU A 696 46.21 -29.44 -48.38
N GLU A 697 45.03 -28.99 -47.96
CA GLU A 697 43.82 -28.97 -48.79
C GLU A 697 44.04 -28.17 -50.09
N GLY A 698 43.62 -28.74 -51.23
CA GLY A 698 43.78 -28.14 -52.56
C GLY A 698 45.21 -28.03 -53.11
N VAL A 699 46.26 -28.30 -52.33
CA VAL A 699 47.66 -28.12 -52.78
C VAL A 699 48.10 -29.19 -53.78
N ASP A 700 47.70 -30.45 -53.59
CA ASP A 700 48.04 -31.52 -54.52
C ASP A 700 47.31 -31.33 -55.87
N ASP A 701 46.05 -30.88 -55.84
CA ASP A 701 45.27 -30.53 -57.04
C ASP A 701 45.81 -29.27 -57.73
N LEU A 702 46.28 -28.27 -56.98
CA LEU A 702 47.02 -27.13 -57.50
C LEU A 702 48.28 -27.59 -58.26
N ILE A 703 49.08 -28.49 -57.68
CA ILE A 703 50.28 -29.04 -58.33
C ILE A 703 49.90 -29.78 -59.62
N ALA A 704 48.80 -30.54 -59.63
CA ALA A 704 48.28 -31.19 -60.83
C ALA A 704 47.70 -30.22 -61.88
N LEU A 705 47.36 -28.99 -61.48
CA LEU A 705 46.87 -27.91 -62.33
C LEU A 705 48.00 -27.08 -62.95
N LEU A 706 49.10 -26.82 -62.23
CA LEU A 706 50.22 -25.97 -62.68
C LEU A 706 50.69 -26.26 -64.13
N PRO A 707 50.90 -27.53 -64.57
CA PRO A 707 51.33 -27.82 -65.94
C PRO A 707 50.35 -27.34 -67.04
N LYS A 708 49.07 -27.12 -66.71
CA LYS A 708 48.02 -26.72 -67.66
C LYS A 708 47.93 -25.19 -67.85
N LEU A 709 48.63 -24.41 -67.01
CA LEU A 709 48.59 -22.95 -67.00
C LEU A 709 49.68 -22.33 -67.90
N THR A 710 49.56 -21.03 -68.19
CA THR A 710 50.61 -20.28 -68.92
C THR A 710 51.88 -20.11 -68.07
N ALA A 711 53.02 -19.81 -68.69
CA ALA A 711 54.30 -19.62 -68.00
C ALA A 711 54.22 -18.54 -66.90
N GLU A 712 53.56 -17.41 -67.19
CA GLU A 712 53.33 -16.31 -66.23
C GLU A 712 52.46 -16.77 -65.04
N GLN A 713 51.35 -17.48 -65.32
CA GLN A 713 50.46 -18.00 -64.28
C GLN A 713 51.12 -19.08 -63.41
N ARG A 714 51.98 -19.93 -64.00
CA ARG A 714 52.79 -20.90 -63.26
C ARG A 714 53.75 -20.21 -62.30
N ALA A 715 54.48 -19.21 -62.78
CA ALA A 715 55.44 -18.47 -61.97
C ALA A 715 54.78 -17.77 -60.79
N GLU A 716 53.65 -17.11 -61.05
CA GLU A 716 52.89 -16.41 -60.02
C GLU A 716 52.28 -17.37 -58.99
N ARG A 717 51.64 -18.47 -59.41
CA ARG A 717 51.08 -19.44 -58.44
C ARG A 717 52.14 -20.16 -57.62
N ALA A 718 53.31 -20.45 -58.19
CA ALA A 718 54.43 -21.02 -57.42
C ALA A 718 54.94 -20.02 -56.36
N ARG A 719 55.04 -18.73 -56.70
CA ARG A 719 55.35 -17.65 -55.74
C ARG A 719 54.29 -17.56 -54.63
N LEU A 720 53.01 -17.53 -54.99
CA LEU A 720 51.90 -17.47 -54.03
C LEU A 720 51.84 -18.72 -53.13
N LEU A 721 52.17 -19.90 -53.65
CA LEU A 721 52.27 -21.14 -52.86
C LEU A 721 53.41 -21.06 -51.85
N TRP A 722 54.59 -20.60 -52.26
CA TRP A 722 55.73 -20.38 -51.37
C TRP A 722 55.40 -19.37 -50.25
N GLU A 723 54.75 -18.26 -50.57
CA GLU A 723 54.32 -17.26 -49.59
C GLU A 723 53.26 -17.81 -48.63
N SER A 724 52.31 -18.59 -49.14
CA SER A 724 51.24 -19.22 -48.35
C SER A 724 51.76 -20.31 -47.39
N LEU A 725 52.85 -20.98 -47.74
CA LEU A 725 53.60 -21.84 -46.82
C LEU A 725 54.33 -21.02 -45.74
N GLY A 726 54.74 -19.79 -46.05
CA GLY A 726 55.26 -18.84 -45.07
C GLY A 726 54.20 -18.41 -44.05
N ASP A 727 52.98 -18.05 -44.50
CA ASP A 727 51.87 -17.72 -43.60
C ASP A 727 51.48 -18.90 -42.70
N LEU A 728 51.54 -20.12 -43.24
CA LEU A 728 51.28 -21.35 -42.49
C LEU A 728 52.31 -21.56 -41.36
N GLU A 729 53.60 -21.28 -41.62
CA GLU A 729 54.63 -21.30 -40.57
C GLU A 729 54.34 -20.24 -39.51
N GLU A 730 54.07 -19.00 -39.91
CA GLU A 730 53.87 -17.87 -39.01
C GLU A 730 52.62 -18.03 -38.13
N ARG A 731 51.49 -18.47 -38.71
CA ARG A 731 50.19 -18.50 -38.02
C ARG A 731 49.89 -19.82 -37.32
N ARG A 732 50.27 -20.97 -37.89
CA ARG A 732 50.01 -22.31 -37.30
C ARG A 732 51.25 -22.82 -36.54
N GLY A 733 52.46 -22.45 -36.98
CA GLY A 733 53.70 -22.90 -36.40
C GLY A 733 54.28 -24.16 -37.06
N ARG A 734 55.57 -24.37 -36.82
CA ARG A 734 56.44 -25.35 -37.50
C ARG A 734 56.01 -26.82 -37.37
N SER A 735 55.16 -27.17 -36.42
CA SER A 735 54.77 -28.58 -36.17
C SER A 735 53.90 -29.21 -37.25
N ILE A 736 53.34 -28.45 -38.20
CA ILE A 736 52.60 -29.01 -39.34
C ILE A 736 53.54 -29.54 -40.43
N PHE A 737 54.75 -28.98 -40.50
CA PHE A 737 55.78 -29.37 -41.46
C PHE A 737 56.47 -30.69 -41.05
N GLU A 738 56.13 -31.23 -39.88
CA GLU A 738 56.66 -32.49 -39.36
C GLU A 738 55.50 -33.43 -39.00
N GLY A 739 55.44 -34.58 -39.67
CA GLY A 739 54.70 -35.73 -39.19
C GLY A 739 55.40 -36.29 -37.94
N SER A 740 54.64 -36.98 -37.08
CA SER A 740 55.14 -37.57 -35.85
C SER A 740 54.71 -39.01 -35.73
N TYR A 741 55.65 -39.90 -35.42
CA TYR A 741 55.38 -41.31 -35.21
C TYR A 741 55.62 -41.66 -33.73
N THR A 742 54.53 -41.85 -32.99
CA THR A 742 54.53 -42.22 -31.57
C THR A 742 54.52 -43.74 -31.39
N TRP A 743 55.41 -44.26 -30.55
CA TRP A 743 55.27 -45.56 -29.90
C TRP A 743 55.81 -45.53 -28.47
N SER A 744 55.70 -46.64 -27.73
CA SER A 744 56.21 -46.77 -26.36
C SER A 744 57.19 -47.94 -26.20
N HIS A 745 58.21 -47.72 -25.36
CA HIS A 745 59.21 -48.72 -24.97
C HIS A 745 59.38 -48.65 -23.44
N TYR A 746 58.99 -49.71 -22.73
CA TYR A 746 59.02 -49.81 -21.26
C TYR A 746 58.42 -48.62 -20.48
N GLY A 747 57.44 -47.94 -21.07
CA GLY A 747 56.75 -46.79 -20.45
C GLY A 747 57.27 -45.42 -20.89
N GLU A 748 58.43 -45.34 -21.55
CA GLU A 748 58.84 -44.12 -22.25
C GLU A 748 58.15 -44.02 -23.61
N ARG A 749 57.68 -42.83 -23.95
CA ARG A 749 57.11 -42.51 -25.27
C ARG A 749 58.21 -41.97 -26.18
N LYS A 750 58.46 -42.61 -27.31
CA LYS A 750 59.37 -42.10 -28.37
C LYS A 750 58.51 -41.52 -29.49
N THR A 751 58.88 -40.34 -29.98
CA THR A 751 58.14 -39.59 -31.01
C THR A 751 59.11 -38.83 -31.93
N PRO A 752 59.93 -39.51 -32.76
CA PRO A 752 60.74 -38.84 -33.76
C PRO A 752 59.85 -38.09 -34.78
N PRO A 753 60.23 -36.87 -35.17
CA PRO A 753 59.61 -36.17 -36.29
C PRO A 753 60.11 -36.72 -37.63
N PHE A 754 59.29 -36.63 -38.66
CA PHE A 754 59.64 -36.87 -40.05
C PHE A 754 58.99 -35.80 -40.95
N PRO A 755 59.50 -35.48 -42.15
CA PRO A 755 58.89 -34.45 -43.00
C PRO A 755 57.44 -34.79 -43.36
N ALA A 756 56.51 -33.86 -43.20
CA ALA A 756 55.08 -34.08 -43.46
C ALA A 756 54.77 -34.47 -44.92
N ALA A 757 53.63 -35.14 -45.16
CA ALA A 757 53.30 -35.72 -46.47
C ALA A 757 53.31 -34.67 -47.61
N PHE A 758 52.74 -33.49 -47.37
CA PHE A 758 52.78 -32.40 -48.37
C PHE A 758 54.21 -31.96 -48.70
N LEU A 759 55.14 -31.92 -47.73
CA LEU A 759 56.56 -31.63 -47.99
C LEU A 759 57.25 -32.76 -48.76
N ARG A 760 56.93 -34.03 -48.43
CA ARG A 760 57.46 -35.18 -49.19
C ARG A 760 56.95 -35.18 -50.63
N HIS A 761 55.74 -34.65 -50.87
CA HIS A 761 55.20 -34.43 -52.20
C HIS A 761 55.87 -33.24 -52.91
N LEU A 762 55.91 -32.04 -52.30
CA LEU A 762 56.54 -30.84 -52.86
C LEU A 762 58.03 -31.01 -53.25
N ASN A 763 58.80 -31.83 -52.52
CA ASN A 763 60.19 -32.14 -52.87
C ASN A 763 60.33 -33.14 -54.04
N LYS A 764 59.26 -33.87 -54.37
CA LYS A 764 59.22 -34.85 -55.48
C LYS A 764 58.51 -34.30 -56.72
N ALA A 765 57.53 -33.42 -56.54
CA ALA A 765 56.76 -32.79 -57.60
C ALA A 765 57.56 -31.71 -58.32
N ALA A 766 57.26 -31.52 -59.61
CA ALA A 766 57.76 -30.41 -60.41
C ALA A 766 56.77 -29.25 -60.34
N TRP A 767 57.06 -28.26 -59.50
CA TRP A 767 56.18 -27.10 -59.23
C TRP A 767 56.93 -25.76 -59.20
N VAL A 768 58.26 -25.76 -59.17
CA VAL A 768 59.08 -24.55 -59.14
C VAL A 768 59.41 -24.15 -60.58
N PRO A 769 59.09 -22.93 -61.02
CA PRO A 769 59.43 -22.46 -62.36
C PRO A 769 60.94 -22.23 -62.49
N ASP A 770 61.50 -22.53 -63.65
CA ASP A 770 62.83 -22.05 -64.04
C ASP A 770 62.74 -20.67 -64.72
N SER A 771 63.87 -20.13 -65.18
CA SER A 771 63.93 -18.84 -65.91
C SER A 771 63.18 -18.83 -67.26
N SER A 772 62.71 -19.97 -67.76
CA SER A 772 61.89 -20.10 -68.97
C SER A 772 60.40 -20.38 -68.67
N GLY A 773 60.03 -20.59 -67.41
CA GLY A 773 58.67 -20.96 -66.99
C GLY A 773 58.37 -22.46 -67.10
N GLU A 774 59.38 -23.30 -67.29
CA GLU A 774 59.26 -24.76 -67.18
C GLU A 774 59.25 -25.16 -65.70
N LEU A 775 58.37 -26.12 -65.35
CA LEU A 775 58.25 -26.59 -63.98
C LEU A 775 59.31 -27.65 -63.70
N LEU A 776 60.19 -27.35 -62.75
CA LEU A 776 61.23 -28.25 -62.26
C LEU A 776 60.95 -28.67 -60.80
N ARG A 777 61.62 -29.76 -60.39
CA ARG A 777 61.68 -30.16 -58.99
C ARG A 777 62.63 -29.21 -58.23
N PRO A 778 62.37 -28.91 -56.94
CA PRO A 778 63.21 -27.97 -56.18
C PRO A 778 64.71 -28.29 -56.20
N ASP A 779 65.08 -29.57 -56.18
CA ASP A 779 66.47 -30.06 -56.16
C ASP A 779 67.28 -29.74 -57.43
N LEU A 780 66.62 -29.25 -58.48
CA LEU A 780 67.24 -28.81 -59.73
C LEU A 780 67.41 -27.29 -59.82
N VAL A 781 66.73 -26.51 -58.96
CA VAL A 781 66.62 -25.05 -59.03
C VAL A 781 67.42 -24.37 -57.91
N VAL A 782 68.16 -23.31 -58.24
CA VAL A 782 68.86 -22.47 -57.25
C VAL A 782 67.88 -21.40 -56.75
N PHE A 783 67.65 -21.32 -55.44
CA PHE A 783 66.59 -20.44 -54.90
C PHE A 783 66.76 -18.96 -55.29
N ASP A 784 67.99 -18.46 -55.28
CA ASP A 784 68.30 -17.05 -55.57
C ASP A 784 67.86 -16.60 -56.98
N THR A 785 67.70 -17.51 -57.94
CA THR A 785 67.25 -17.17 -59.30
C THR A 785 65.74 -16.93 -59.40
N LEU A 786 64.98 -17.22 -58.35
CA LEU A 786 63.51 -17.10 -58.34
C LEU A 786 63.01 -15.69 -57.94
N GLY A 787 63.86 -14.89 -57.27
CA GLY A 787 63.48 -13.57 -56.74
C GLY A 787 62.44 -13.61 -55.61
N TRP A 788 62.13 -14.79 -55.06
CA TRP A 788 61.16 -14.96 -53.97
C TRP A 788 61.74 -14.51 -52.63
N LYS A 789 60.88 -14.06 -51.70
CA LYS A 789 61.31 -13.70 -50.35
C LYS A 789 61.85 -14.96 -49.62
N PRO A 790 63.10 -14.97 -49.14
CA PRO A 790 63.65 -16.13 -48.44
C PRO A 790 62.96 -16.32 -47.08
N ASN A 791 62.50 -17.56 -46.82
CA ASN A 791 62.10 -18.01 -45.50
C ASN A 791 63.16 -19.03 -45.01
N PRO A 792 63.96 -18.70 -43.97
CA PRO A 792 65.03 -19.58 -43.48
C PRO A 792 64.55 -20.95 -43.03
N PHE A 793 63.33 -21.08 -42.51
CA PHE A 793 62.78 -22.37 -42.09
C PHE A 793 62.40 -23.23 -43.30
N LEU A 794 61.63 -22.68 -44.24
CA LEU A 794 61.21 -23.42 -45.44
C LEU A 794 62.41 -23.88 -46.29
N LEU A 795 63.47 -23.07 -46.37
CA LEU A 795 64.73 -23.43 -47.04
C LEU A 795 65.48 -24.62 -46.40
N THR A 796 65.19 -24.98 -45.14
CA THR A 796 65.72 -26.21 -44.51
C THR A 796 64.85 -27.45 -44.76
N LYS A 797 63.65 -27.28 -45.32
CA LYS A 797 62.62 -28.32 -45.47
C LYS A 797 62.29 -28.65 -46.93
N ILE A 798 62.48 -27.69 -47.84
CA ILE A 798 62.37 -27.87 -49.29
C ILE A 798 63.80 -27.81 -49.86
N SER A 799 64.22 -28.92 -50.46
CA SER A 799 65.60 -29.15 -50.89
C SER A 799 65.87 -28.45 -52.22
N PHE A 800 66.23 -27.17 -52.18
CA PHE A 800 66.74 -26.45 -53.35
C PHE A 800 68.20 -26.82 -53.67
N LYS A 801 68.61 -26.60 -54.92
CA LYS A 801 70.01 -26.80 -55.35
C LYS A 801 70.93 -25.79 -54.65
N PRO A 802 71.99 -26.23 -53.92
CA PRO A 802 72.87 -25.32 -53.21
C PRO A 802 73.68 -24.43 -54.17
N PRO A 803 73.95 -23.15 -53.82
CA PRO A 803 74.80 -22.29 -54.62
C PRO A 803 76.26 -22.78 -54.59
N LEU A 804 76.87 -22.91 -55.76
CA LEU A 804 78.14 -23.64 -55.96
C LEU A 804 79.36 -23.03 -55.25
N ILE A 805 79.25 -21.77 -54.79
CA ILE A 805 80.38 -20.95 -54.30
C ILE A 805 80.82 -21.36 -52.88
N ASP A 806 79.87 -21.68 -51.99
CA ASP A 806 80.17 -21.94 -50.57
C ASP A 806 80.84 -23.31 -50.34
N GLN A 807 80.61 -24.26 -51.25
CA GLN A 807 81.23 -25.58 -51.20
C GLN A 807 82.71 -25.52 -51.61
N LEU A 808 83.01 -24.80 -52.71
CA LEU A 808 84.37 -24.58 -53.19
C LEU A 808 85.22 -23.77 -52.19
N ALA A 809 84.63 -22.85 -51.44
CA ALA A 809 85.33 -22.13 -50.36
C ALA A 809 85.82 -23.06 -49.24
N LYS A 810 84.95 -23.97 -48.78
CA LYS A 810 85.26 -24.91 -47.68
C LYS A 810 86.29 -25.96 -48.05
N GLU A 811 86.29 -26.47 -49.29
CA GLU A 811 87.27 -27.49 -49.72
C GLU A 811 88.72 -26.97 -49.78
N VAL A 812 88.91 -25.65 -49.90
CA VAL A 812 90.24 -25.00 -49.88
C VAL A 812 90.57 -24.39 -48.50
N GLY A 813 89.72 -24.63 -47.49
CA GLY A 813 89.95 -24.17 -46.12
C GLY A 813 89.75 -22.67 -45.87
N ILE A 814 89.04 -21.98 -46.75
CA ILE A 814 88.77 -20.54 -46.65
C ILE A 814 87.38 -20.33 -46.01
N ASP A 815 87.30 -19.45 -45.00
CA ASP A 815 86.04 -19.04 -44.40
C ASP A 815 85.17 -18.29 -45.45
N PRO A 816 83.94 -18.77 -45.77
CA PRO A 816 83.03 -18.07 -46.67
C PRO A 816 82.75 -16.62 -46.25
N ALA A 817 82.78 -16.30 -44.96
CA ALA A 817 82.61 -14.93 -44.47
C ALA A 817 83.76 -14.01 -44.90
N ALA A 818 84.99 -14.54 -45.01
CA ALA A 818 86.15 -13.79 -45.49
C ALA A 818 86.06 -13.48 -46.99
N LEU A 819 85.55 -14.42 -47.80
CA LEU A 819 85.32 -14.21 -49.23
C LEU A 819 84.25 -13.14 -49.49
N ASP A 820 83.15 -13.16 -48.74
CA ASP A 820 82.10 -12.15 -48.89
C ASP A 820 82.54 -10.76 -48.39
N LEU A 821 83.45 -10.70 -47.42
CA LEU A 821 84.07 -9.47 -46.93
C LEU A 821 85.10 -8.91 -47.94
N LEU A 822 85.92 -9.76 -48.58
CA LEU A 822 86.79 -9.38 -49.70
C LEU A 822 86.00 -8.84 -50.90
N ARG A 823 84.87 -9.48 -51.22
CA ARG A 823 83.94 -9.04 -52.27
C ARG A 823 83.34 -7.68 -51.96
N LYS A 824 82.94 -7.42 -50.71
CA LYS A 824 82.46 -6.11 -50.23
C LYS A 824 83.54 -5.02 -50.24
N LEU A 825 84.82 -5.38 -50.08
CA LEU A 825 85.96 -4.46 -50.15
C LEU A 825 86.49 -4.23 -51.59
N GLY A 826 85.92 -4.90 -52.59
CA GLY A 826 86.25 -4.72 -54.01
C GLY A 826 87.59 -5.33 -54.45
N ILE A 827 88.22 -6.16 -53.62
CA ILE A 827 89.56 -6.72 -53.89
C ILE A 827 89.40 -7.97 -54.75
N THR A 828 89.94 -7.93 -55.97
CA THR A 828 89.71 -8.97 -57.01
C THR A 828 90.97 -9.68 -57.50
N ASN A 829 92.17 -9.29 -57.03
CA ASN A 829 93.41 -9.99 -57.36
C ASN A 829 94.40 -9.96 -56.18
N VAL A 830 95.37 -10.89 -56.21
CA VAL A 830 96.34 -11.09 -55.13
C VAL A 830 97.26 -9.90 -54.93
N ALA A 831 97.72 -9.24 -56.00
CA ALA A 831 98.67 -8.12 -55.89
C ALA A 831 98.06 -6.90 -55.16
N ASP A 832 96.77 -6.64 -55.37
CA ASP A 832 96.03 -5.56 -54.69
C ASP A 832 95.81 -5.88 -53.20
N LEU A 833 95.64 -7.17 -52.86
CA LEU A 833 95.59 -7.66 -51.47
C LEU A 833 96.95 -7.54 -50.78
N THR A 834 98.04 -7.99 -51.40
CA THR A 834 99.40 -7.91 -50.84
C THR A 834 99.86 -6.47 -50.64
N THR A 835 99.50 -5.56 -51.55
CA THR A 835 99.83 -4.13 -51.45
C THR A 835 99.13 -3.44 -50.28
N ARG A 836 97.86 -3.78 -50.01
CA ARG A 836 97.11 -3.22 -48.86
C ARG A 836 97.51 -3.81 -47.51
N LEU A 837 98.06 -5.02 -47.48
CA LEU A 837 98.52 -5.69 -46.27
C LEU A 837 100.01 -5.44 -45.94
N GLY A 838 100.75 -4.76 -46.83
CA GLY A 838 102.09 -4.21 -46.54
C GLY A 838 103.20 -5.24 -46.34
N ILE A 839 103.08 -6.43 -46.93
CA ILE A 839 104.01 -7.55 -46.70
C ILE A 839 105.15 -7.52 -47.75
N THR A 840 106.40 -7.45 -47.28
CA THR A 840 107.62 -7.59 -48.09
C THR A 840 108.45 -8.78 -47.62
N ASP A 841 108.81 -9.69 -48.53
CA ASP A 841 109.46 -10.96 -48.22
C ASP A 841 110.94 -10.87 -47.85
N SER A 842 111.37 -11.58 -46.80
CA SER A 842 112.48 -12.58 -46.88
C SER A 842 112.67 -13.37 -45.55
N PRO A 843 113.20 -14.61 -45.58
CA PRO A 843 113.05 -15.62 -44.50
C PRO A 843 114.25 -15.68 -43.53
N PRO A 844 114.13 -16.27 -42.30
CA PRO A 844 114.37 -17.72 -42.15
C PRO A 844 113.62 -18.47 -41.00
N GLN A 845 113.71 -19.81 -41.05
CA GLN A 845 113.58 -20.79 -39.94
C GLN A 845 114.98 -21.42 -39.66
N PRO A 846 115.23 -22.30 -38.66
CA PRO A 846 114.62 -22.53 -37.33
C PRO A 846 115.66 -22.72 -36.17
N GLU A 847 115.19 -22.89 -34.92
CA GLU A 847 115.94 -23.38 -33.69
C GLU A 847 117.13 -22.50 -33.20
N SER A 848 117.71 -22.59 -31.98
CA SER A 848 117.78 -23.61 -30.90
C SER A 848 117.86 -22.93 -29.46
N PRO A 849 118.06 -23.64 -28.32
CA PRO A 849 117.71 -23.15 -26.95
C PRO A 849 118.88 -22.86 -25.95
N ILE A 850 118.50 -22.58 -24.67
CA ILE A 850 119.29 -22.48 -23.39
C ILE A 850 120.32 -21.31 -23.30
N ASP A 851 120.76 -20.76 -22.14
CA ASP A 851 120.91 -21.26 -20.76
C ASP A 851 120.67 -20.17 -19.66
N ALA A 852 120.22 -20.63 -18.47
CA ALA A 852 120.72 -20.43 -17.08
C ALA A 852 121.24 -19.03 -16.57
N GLU A 853 121.25 -18.64 -15.28
CA GLU A 853 121.25 -19.33 -13.96
C GLU A 853 120.64 -18.41 -12.82
N PRO A 854 120.69 -18.69 -11.48
CA PRO A 854 119.50 -18.49 -10.60
C PRO A 854 119.55 -17.44 -9.45
N GLU A 855 118.42 -17.37 -8.71
CA GLU A 855 118.15 -16.93 -7.31
C GLU A 855 118.35 -15.46 -6.82
N GLY A 856 117.40 -14.95 -6.00
CA GLY A 856 117.74 -13.96 -4.94
C GLY A 856 116.83 -12.75 -4.58
N HIS A 857 115.58 -12.94 -4.12
CA HIS A 857 114.84 -12.12 -3.10
C HIS A 857 114.53 -10.57 -3.18
N ALA A 858 113.27 -10.25 -2.79
CA ALA A 858 112.78 -9.18 -1.87
C ALA A 858 112.22 -7.78 -2.33
N HIS A 859 110.88 -7.62 -2.12
CA HIS A 859 110.06 -6.49 -1.58
C HIS A 859 110.24 -4.98 -1.89
N SER A 860 109.16 -4.31 -2.36
CA SER A 860 108.33 -3.24 -1.67
C SER A 860 107.31 -2.60 -2.65
N ASN A 861 105.99 -2.46 -2.37
CA ASN A 861 105.23 -1.39 -1.67
C ASN A 861 105.44 0.06 -2.19
N ASN A 862 104.46 0.98 -2.31
CA ASN A 862 102.96 0.94 -2.35
C ASN A 862 102.37 2.34 -2.78
N ASP A 863 101.06 2.40 -3.10
CA ASP A 863 100.09 3.54 -3.06
C ASP A 863 100.22 4.84 -3.91
N VAL A 864 99.05 5.38 -4.37
CA VAL A 864 98.41 6.69 -4.01
C VAL A 864 97.43 7.28 -5.11
N TYR A 865 96.11 7.26 -4.82
CA TYR A 865 95.01 8.26 -5.05
C TYR A 865 94.47 8.81 -6.42
N ASP A 866 93.14 8.66 -6.61
CA ASP A 866 92.03 9.65 -6.91
C ASP A 866 91.61 10.33 -8.28
N ASN A 867 90.27 10.48 -8.40
CA ASN A 867 89.40 11.58 -8.94
C ASN A 867 89.04 11.86 -10.46
N ALA A 868 87.78 11.52 -10.81
CA ALA A 868 86.61 12.35 -11.25
C ALA A 868 86.55 13.39 -12.44
N GLN A 869 85.45 13.29 -13.23
CA GLN A 869 84.61 14.34 -13.91
C GLN A 869 85.20 15.22 -15.08
N ASP A 870 84.47 15.85 -16.05
CA ASP A 870 83.03 16.10 -16.33
C ASP A 870 82.78 16.54 -17.84
N LEU A 871 81.50 16.80 -18.25
CA LEU A 871 80.96 17.82 -19.22
C LEU A 871 80.02 17.44 -20.45
N TYR A 872 78.70 17.59 -20.22
CA TYR A 872 77.58 18.30 -20.94
C TYR A 872 77.11 18.16 -22.42
N GLY A 873 75.75 18.22 -22.57
CA GLY A 873 74.92 18.85 -23.64
C GLY A 873 73.81 17.95 -24.25
N ASP A 874 72.54 18.34 -24.53
CA ASP A 874 71.66 19.50 -24.18
C ASP A 874 70.16 19.19 -24.53
N ASP A 875 69.21 20.09 -24.16
CA ASP A 875 67.79 20.27 -24.61
C ASP A 875 66.55 19.47 -24.03
N MET A 876 65.89 20.08 -23.01
CA MET A 876 64.44 20.49 -22.83
C MET A 876 63.22 19.65 -23.34
N PRO A 877 61.96 19.87 -22.82
CA PRO A 877 61.43 20.40 -21.53
C PRO A 877 60.53 19.37 -20.78
N ASP A 878 60.29 19.34 -19.46
CA ASP A 878 59.91 20.32 -18.42
C ASP A 878 58.38 20.63 -18.29
N ILE A 879 57.72 20.02 -17.28
CA ILE A 879 56.65 20.59 -16.42
C ILE A 879 56.76 19.97 -15.02
N GLN A 880 56.89 20.82 -14.00
CA GLN A 880 56.87 20.51 -12.55
C GLN A 880 55.41 20.59 -12.01
N GLY A 881 55.02 20.09 -10.83
CA GLY A 881 55.73 19.46 -9.71
C GLY A 881 54.99 19.78 -8.40
N GLY A 882 54.75 18.80 -7.52
CA GLY A 882 53.94 18.99 -6.30
C GLY A 882 53.80 17.72 -5.44
N THR A 883 54.82 17.45 -4.63
CA THR A 883 54.95 16.36 -3.64
C THR A 883 54.17 16.61 -2.33
N PRO A 884 54.09 15.67 -1.33
CA PRO A 884 54.82 14.40 -1.21
C PRO A 884 54.02 13.12 -0.86
N ASP A 885 54.74 12.00 -1.02
CA ASP A 885 54.67 10.65 -0.39
C ASP A 885 53.99 10.49 1.00
N PRO A 886 53.66 9.25 1.46
CA PRO A 886 54.27 7.97 1.06
C PRO A 886 53.33 6.77 0.76
N GLU A 887 53.81 5.82 -0.06
CA GLU A 887 53.94 4.37 0.27
C GLU A 887 54.38 3.53 -0.94
N GLY A 888 55.30 2.58 -0.72
CA GLY A 888 55.52 1.43 -1.62
C GLY A 888 56.94 1.21 -2.14
N GLY A 889 57.53 0.07 -1.78
CA GLY A 889 58.79 -0.43 -2.34
C GLY A 889 59.06 -1.87 -1.93
N ASP A 890 58.70 -2.80 -2.82
CA ASP A 890 59.52 -3.87 -3.42
C ASP A 890 60.66 -4.56 -2.62
N GLY A 891 60.93 -5.86 -2.79
CA GLY A 891 60.34 -6.86 -3.69
C GLY A 891 61.24 -8.11 -3.86
N VAL A 892 60.87 -9.04 -4.75
CA VAL A 892 61.61 -10.26 -5.19
C VAL A 892 61.67 -11.41 -4.14
N GLY A 893 61.43 -12.70 -4.45
CA GLY A 893 60.98 -13.38 -5.69
C GLY A 893 61.13 -14.93 -5.61
N ILE A 894 60.79 -15.65 -6.69
CA ILE A 894 60.91 -17.13 -6.93
C ILE A 894 59.72 -18.01 -6.47
N GLY A 895 59.17 -18.86 -7.36
CA GLY A 895 58.16 -19.89 -7.01
C GLY A 895 57.32 -20.50 -8.16
N THR A 896 57.95 -21.26 -9.07
CA THR A 896 57.41 -21.92 -10.28
C THR A 896 56.12 -22.77 -10.17
N ARG A 897 55.35 -22.84 -11.28
CA ARG A 897 54.37 -23.92 -11.60
C ARG A 897 55.06 -25.23 -12.01
N PHE A 898 54.37 -26.35 -11.80
CA PHE A 898 54.14 -27.54 -12.68
C PHE A 898 54.11 -28.86 -11.90
N GLY A 899 53.33 -29.83 -12.39
CA GLY A 899 53.07 -31.11 -11.71
C GLY A 899 53.98 -32.28 -12.15
N GLY A 900 53.82 -33.43 -11.50
CA GLY A 900 54.56 -34.66 -11.82
C GLY A 900 53.89 -35.91 -11.24
N GLN A 901 53.90 -37.00 -12.01
CA GLN A 901 53.34 -38.31 -11.66
C GLN A 901 54.37 -39.18 -10.93
N ALA A 902 53.92 -40.14 -10.10
CA ALA A 902 54.10 -41.59 -10.33
C ALA A 902 54.21 -42.45 -9.04
N ARG A 903 53.30 -43.44 -8.95
CA ARG A 903 53.47 -44.83 -8.47
C ARG A 903 54.42 -45.15 -7.29
N ASN A 904 53.85 -45.69 -6.20
CA ASN A 904 54.05 -47.12 -5.89
C ASN A 904 53.00 -47.71 -4.93
N ALA A 905 53.02 -49.04 -4.75
CA ALA A 905 51.93 -49.87 -4.19
C ALA A 905 51.92 -50.05 -2.65
N GLY A 906 50.79 -50.50 -2.08
CA GLY A 906 50.68 -50.98 -0.69
C GLY A 906 49.26 -51.36 -0.25
N ALA A 907 49.06 -52.63 0.13
CA ALA A 907 47.78 -53.33 0.29
C ALA A 907 46.95 -53.06 1.58
N GLY A 908 45.66 -53.48 1.53
CA GLY A 908 44.82 -53.89 2.67
C GLY A 908 43.75 -52.89 3.14
N ALA A 909 42.57 -53.24 3.67
CA ALA A 909 41.68 -54.41 3.69
C ALA A 909 40.65 -54.19 4.85
N GLY A 910 39.40 -54.67 4.71
CA GLY A 910 38.39 -54.71 5.79
C GLY A 910 37.51 -53.44 5.91
N ALA A 911 36.19 -53.39 5.70
CA ALA A 911 35.04 -54.32 5.76
C ALA A 911 34.19 -54.25 7.06
N GLY A 912 32.87 -54.33 6.89
CA GLY A 912 31.83 -54.19 7.94
C GLY A 912 30.65 -53.35 7.41
N ALA A 913 29.72 -53.83 6.57
CA ALA A 913 28.78 -54.95 6.75
C ALA A 913 27.85 -54.76 7.97
N GLY A 914 26.50 -54.76 7.84
CA GLY A 914 25.68 -54.83 6.63
C GLY A 914 24.17 -54.88 6.91
N ALA A 915 23.38 -54.86 5.83
CA ALA A 915 21.99 -55.33 5.63
C ALA A 915 20.94 -55.33 6.77
N GLY A 916 19.71 -54.86 6.45
CA GLY A 916 18.50 -55.22 7.21
C GLY A 916 17.30 -54.33 6.91
N ALA A 917 16.32 -54.84 6.14
CA ALA A 917 15.04 -54.16 5.88
C ALA A 917 13.98 -54.51 6.95
N GLY A 918 12.90 -53.74 7.05
CA GLY A 918 11.70 -54.20 7.78
C GLY A 918 10.78 -53.09 8.29
N ALA A 919 9.67 -52.87 7.58
CA ALA A 919 8.58 -51.97 7.95
C ALA A 919 7.81 -52.37 9.23
N GLY A 920 7.02 -51.45 9.80
CA GLY A 920 5.71 -51.82 10.35
C GLY A 920 5.20 -51.12 11.63
N ALA A 921 4.36 -50.11 11.44
CA ALA A 921 3.07 -49.85 12.13
C ALA A 921 2.92 -49.75 13.67
N GLY A 922 1.86 -49.04 14.10
CA GLY A 922 1.35 -49.00 15.48
C GLY A 922 1.77 -47.75 16.25
N ALA A 923 1.01 -46.64 16.33
CA ALA A 923 -0.34 -46.45 16.89
C ALA A 923 -0.41 -46.59 18.42
N GLY A 924 -1.05 -45.62 19.10
CA GLY A 924 -1.37 -45.70 20.53
C GLY A 924 -1.34 -44.34 21.24
N ALA A 925 -2.52 -43.79 21.53
CA ALA A 925 -2.67 -42.55 22.29
C ALA A 925 -3.07 -42.81 23.76
N GLY A 926 -2.94 -41.77 24.58
CA GLY A 926 -3.55 -41.64 25.91
C GLY A 926 -2.55 -41.60 27.06
N ALA A 927 -2.79 -40.91 28.18
CA ALA A 927 -3.70 -39.81 28.56
C ALA A 927 -3.53 -39.62 30.08
N SER A 928 -3.82 -38.41 30.57
CA SER A 928 -4.30 -38.09 31.94
C SER A 928 -3.44 -38.37 33.20
N THR A 929 -3.15 -37.26 33.92
CA THR A 929 -3.30 -37.08 35.40
C THR A 929 -2.44 -37.89 36.40
N ALA A 930 -2.07 -37.42 37.60
CA ALA A 930 -2.01 -36.08 38.21
C ALA A 930 -1.31 -36.19 39.61
N TYR A 931 -1.17 -35.04 40.30
CA TYR A 931 -0.97 -34.85 41.76
C TYR A 931 0.43 -34.76 42.44
N ASN A 932 0.59 -33.60 43.09
CA ASN A 932 1.19 -33.30 44.40
C ASN A 932 2.71 -33.33 44.68
N GLY A 933 3.19 -32.16 45.15
CA GLY A 933 3.75 -32.06 46.52
C GLY A 933 5.02 -31.18 46.65
N GLY A 934 5.07 -30.29 47.66
CA GLY A 934 6.36 -29.75 48.14
C GLY A 934 6.39 -28.32 48.68
N HIS A 935 6.20 -28.16 49.99
CA HIS A 935 6.34 -26.95 50.81
C HIS A 935 7.69 -26.18 50.75
N ALA A 936 7.65 -24.85 50.94
CA ALA A 936 8.34 -24.06 52.01
C ALA A 936 8.26 -22.54 51.72
N ASN A 937 7.47 -21.72 52.45
CA ASN A 937 7.73 -21.05 53.75
C ASN A 937 8.67 -19.82 53.73
N GLY A 938 8.18 -18.63 54.14
CA GLY A 938 9.04 -17.46 54.43
C GLY A 938 8.42 -16.04 54.30
N ARG A 939 7.38 -15.70 55.08
CA ARG A 939 6.89 -14.30 55.32
C ARG A 939 7.76 -13.63 56.44
N PRO A 940 7.76 -12.28 56.67
CA PRO A 940 6.57 -11.42 56.87
C PRO A 940 6.64 -9.90 56.54
N HIS A 941 5.53 -9.18 56.85
CA HIS A 941 5.25 -7.74 57.13
C HIS A 941 6.40 -6.68 57.10
N GLY A 942 6.16 -5.37 56.84
CA GLY A 942 4.93 -4.60 56.57
C GLY A 942 5.15 -3.06 56.73
N GLU A 943 4.13 -2.26 56.38
CA GLU A 943 3.89 -0.82 56.70
C GLU A 943 4.80 0.35 56.19
N ALA A 944 4.13 1.30 55.52
CA ALA A 944 4.11 2.78 55.64
C ALA A 944 5.37 3.64 55.91
N GLY A 945 5.42 4.86 55.33
CA GLY A 945 6.11 6.00 55.97
C GLY A 945 6.80 7.09 55.12
N SER A 946 5.99 8.00 54.55
CA SER A 946 6.21 9.43 54.21
C SER A 946 7.52 10.23 54.51
N HIS A 947 7.76 11.24 53.63
CA HIS A 947 8.56 12.50 53.78
C HIS A 947 10.11 12.43 53.93
N GLY A 948 10.92 13.37 53.40
CA GLY A 948 10.67 14.51 52.49
C GLY A 948 11.78 15.59 52.49
N ALA A 949 11.85 16.43 51.42
CA ALA A 949 12.63 17.71 51.28
C ALA A 949 14.19 17.62 51.33
N SER A 950 15.03 18.49 50.75
CA SER A 950 14.97 19.72 49.88
C SER A 950 16.39 19.96 49.27
N GLY A 951 16.70 20.82 48.28
CA GLY A 951 15.93 21.71 47.39
C GLY A 951 16.85 22.70 46.59
N GLY A 952 16.30 23.44 45.61
CA GLY A 952 16.92 24.60 44.91
C GLY A 952 17.74 24.31 43.63
N THR A 953 17.72 25.11 42.53
CA THR A 953 17.11 26.45 42.27
C THR A 953 16.92 26.77 40.75
N GLY A 954 15.80 27.41 40.37
CA GLY A 954 15.63 28.34 39.22
C GLY A 954 15.49 27.75 37.79
N THR A 955 14.69 28.30 36.83
CA THR A 955 13.83 29.51 36.81
C THR A 955 12.70 29.44 35.74
N GLY A 956 11.47 29.89 36.09
CA GLY A 956 10.36 30.34 35.20
C GLY A 956 9.57 29.27 34.43
N THR A 957 8.22 29.20 34.39
CA THR A 957 7.06 29.91 35.00
C THR A 957 5.82 28.97 34.91
N GLY A 958 4.73 28.99 35.70
CA GLY A 958 4.22 29.89 36.75
C GLY A 958 3.01 30.71 36.27
N GLY A 959 1.76 30.59 36.77
CA GLY A 959 1.16 29.78 37.86
C GLY A 959 -0.37 29.55 37.62
N SER A 960 -1.10 28.64 38.29
CA SER A 960 -1.42 28.50 39.73
C SER A 960 -2.37 29.60 40.27
N HIS A 961 -3.70 29.41 40.29
CA HIS A 961 -4.54 28.77 41.35
C HIS A 961 -4.96 29.66 42.55
N GLY A 962 -6.23 29.55 42.96
CA GLY A 962 -6.78 30.07 44.23
C GLY A 962 -8.14 29.44 44.59
N LYS A 963 -8.40 29.16 45.88
CA LYS A 963 -9.64 28.52 46.41
C LYS A 963 -10.30 29.37 47.51
N ARG A 964 -11.65 29.36 47.62
CA ARG A 964 -12.55 29.43 48.82
C ARG A 964 -13.96 29.93 48.42
N PRO A 965 -15.02 29.82 49.26
CA PRO A 965 -15.59 28.65 49.97
C PRO A 965 -17.13 28.49 49.59
N PRO A 966 -18.02 27.76 50.29
CA PRO A 966 -19.29 27.28 49.69
C PRO A 966 -20.55 28.17 49.88
N GLY A 967 -21.44 28.16 48.87
CA GLY A 967 -22.90 28.20 49.06
C GLY A 967 -23.70 29.43 48.58
N HIS A 968 -24.06 29.50 47.29
CA HIS A 968 -25.41 29.89 46.78
C HIS A 968 -25.55 29.64 45.27
N ALA A 969 -26.79 29.46 44.79
CA ALA A 969 -27.11 29.02 43.42
C ALA A 969 -27.09 30.15 42.38
N GLY A 970 -26.82 29.79 41.11
CA GLY A 970 -26.77 30.75 40.01
C GLY A 970 -26.27 30.17 38.67
N GLY A 971 -27.02 29.24 38.09
CA GLY A 971 -26.85 28.92 36.66
C GLY A 971 -27.16 30.15 35.81
N ARG A 972 -26.44 30.36 34.71
CA ARG A 972 -26.64 31.54 33.84
C ARG A 972 -28.10 31.57 33.34
N PRO A 973 -28.83 32.68 33.49
CA PRO A 973 -30.20 32.78 32.99
C PRO A 973 -30.24 32.75 31.46
N PHE A 974 -31.36 32.26 30.93
CA PHE A 974 -31.65 32.33 29.50
C PHE A 974 -31.73 33.80 29.07
N ILE A 975 -30.92 34.21 28.09
CA ILE A 975 -30.88 35.61 27.63
C ILE A 975 -31.85 35.76 26.45
N SER A 976 -32.93 36.50 26.66
CA SER A 976 -33.78 36.94 25.54
C SER A 976 -33.05 38.03 24.75
N TYR A 977 -32.91 37.84 23.44
CA TYR A 977 -32.33 38.86 22.56
C TYR A 977 -33.34 39.93 22.13
N VAL A 978 -34.61 39.78 22.54
CA VAL A 978 -35.66 40.80 22.46
C VAL A 978 -36.44 40.79 23.77
N ALA A 979 -36.71 41.93 24.38
CA ALA A 979 -37.46 42.04 25.64
C ALA A 979 -38.78 42.81 25.45
N THR A 980 -39.79 42.53 26.26
CA THR A 980 -41.10 43.21 26.23
C THR A 980 -41.25 44.37 27.20
N HIS A 981 -40.25 44.61 28.04
CA HIS A 981 -40.29 45.72 28.99
C HIS A 981 -40.27 47.05 28.23
N PRO A 982 -41.09 48.05 28.64
CA PRO A 982 -40.87 49.44 28.28
C PRO A 982 -39.45 49.89 28.65
N ASN A 983 -39.05 51.10 28.23
CA ASN A 983 -37.80 51.74 28.66
C ASN A 983 -37.85 52.17 30.15
N ASP A 984 -38.23 51.26 31.06
CA ASP A 984 -38.19 51.45 32.51
C ASP A 984 -36.78 51.23 33.05
N ASP A 985 -36.44 51.98 34.09
CA ASP A 985 -35.14 51.97 34.77
C ASP A 985 -34.89 50.65 35.54
N GLY A 986 -34.56 49.59 34.79
CA GLY A 986 -33.91 48.41 35.35
C GLY A 986 -32.58 48.80 36.02
N THR A 987 -32.16 48.06 37.04
CA THR A 987 -30.84 48.25 37.66
C THR A 987 -29.75 48.24 36.59
N ASP A 988 -28.89 49.25 36.58
CA ASP A 988 -27.85 49.42 35.56
C ASP A 988 -27.06 48.12 35.35
N PRO A 989 -26.79 47.70 34.09
CA PRO A 989 -26.09 46.45 33.81
C PRO A 989 -24.67 46.32 34.39
N ASP A 990 -24.01 47.42 34.78
CA ASP A 990 -22.72 47.43 35.48
C ASP A 990 -22.86 47.71 36.99
N GLY A 991 -24.10 47.79 37.51
CA GLY A 991 -24.41 48.09 38.91
C GLY A 991 -24.17 49.55 39.32
N LEU A 992 -24.07 50.47 38.35
CA LEU A 992 -23.69 51.86 38.57
C LEU A 992 -24.88 52.78 38.86
N ASP A 993 -24.63 53.85 39.61
CA ASP A 993 -25.58 54.96 39.67
C ASP A 993 -25.64 55.75 38.35
N GLN A 994 -26.77 56.39 38.08
CA GLN A 994 -27.04 57.12 36.83
C GLN A 994 -26.00 58.23 36.56
N ALA A 995 -25.50 58.92 37.59
CA ALA A 995 -24.53 59.99 37.44
C ALA A 995 -23.11 59.46 37.13
N THR A 996 -22.79 58.25 37.57
CA THR A 996 -21.56 57.52 37.25
C THR A 996 -21.64 56.92 35.84
N ARG A 997 -22.79 56.35 35.46
CA ARG A 997 -23.07 55.84 34.11
C ARG A 997 -22.88 56.93 33.04
N MET A 998 -23.54 58.08 33.21
CA MET A 998 -23.40 59.23 32.30
C MET A 998 -21.94 59.74 32.17
N LYS A 999 -21.13 59.67 33.23
CA LYS A 999 -19.70 60.05 33.17
C LYS A 999 -18.86 59.05 32.37
N ILE A 1000 -19.19 57.77 32.42
CA ILE A 1000 -18.48 56.73 31.66
C ILE A 1000 -18.88 56.78 30.19
N GLU A 1001 -20.16 57.04 29.88
CA GLU A 1001 -20.64 57.28 28.51
C GLU A 1001 -20.02 58.54 27.92
N GLY A 1002 -19.96 59.64 28.66
CA GLY A 1002 -19.26 60.85 28.22
C GLY A 1002 -17.79 60.60 27.87
N ARG A 1003 -17.07 59.82 28.69
CA ARG A 1003 -15.68 59.40 28.42
C ARG A 1003 -15.55 58.48 27.21
N ALA A 1004 -16.47 57.54 27.04
CA ALA A 1004 -16.51 56.65 25.89
C ALA A 1004 -16.73 57.45 24.59
N ILE A 1005 -17.62 58.43 24.61
CA ILE A 1005 -17.87 59.36 23.50
C ILE A 1005 -16.63 60.20 23.21
N ASP A 1006 -15.96 60.77 24.22
CA ASP A 1006 -14.70 61.51 24.02
C ASP A 1006 -13.58 60.62 23.43
N LEU A 1007 -13.48 59.36 23.86
CA LEU A 1007 -12.53 58.40 23.32
C LEU A 1007 -12.83 58.10 21.84
N VAL A 1008 -14.11 57.90 21.48
CA VAL A 1008 -14.52 57.68 20.07
C VAL A 1008 -14.26 58.91 19.20
N ILE A 1009 -14.51 60.13 19.68
CA ILE A 1009 -14.21 61.38 18.96
C ILE A 1009 -12.69 61.56 18.78
N ASN A 1010 -11.88 61.22 19.78
CA ASN A 1010 -10.42 61.26 19.66
C ASN A 1010 -9.87 60.24 18.65
N LEU A 1011 -10.52 59.07 18.52
CA LEU A 1011 -10.18 58.08 17.49
C LEU A 1011 -10.68 58.47 16.09
N GLU A 1012 -11.83 59.16 15.99
CA GLU A 1012 -12.44 59.59 14.74
C GLU A 1012 -12.92 61.06 14.79
N PRO A 1013 -12.02 62.03 14.57
CA PRO A 1013 -12.33 63.47 14.68
C PRO A 1013 -13.37 64.01 13.68
N ALA A 1014 -13.80 63.19 12.73
CA ALA A 1014 -14.90 63.50 11.80
C ALA A 1014 -16.29 63.38 12.46
N LEU A 1015 -16.41 62.59 13.53
CA LEU A 1015 -17.66 62.43 14.29
C LEU A 1015 -17.95 63.65 15.15
N ARG A 1016 -19.22 64.07 15.15
CA ARG A 1016 -19.76 65.18 15.92
C ARG A 1016 -20.82 64.68 16.89
N ARG A 1017 -20.84 65.23 18.11
CA ARG A 1017 -21.90 64.96 19.10
C ARG A 1017 -23.25 65.44 18.62
N THR A 1018 -24.29 64.64 18.85
CA THR A 1018 -25.68 65.08 18.71
C THR A 1018 -26.04 66.14 19.76
N PRO A 1019 -27.02 67.02 19.47
CA PRO A 1019 -27.63 67.86 20.50
C PRO A 1019 -28.32 66.99 21.56
N ASP A 1020 -28.29 67.44 22.81
CA ASP A 1020 -28.88 66.73 23.96
C ASP A 1020 -30.34 66.35 23.69
N GLY A 1021 -30.68 65.07 23.90
CA GLY A 1021 -32.05 64.54 23.76
C GLY A 1021 -32.38 63.82 22.46
N ASN A 1022 -31.41 63.53 21.57
CA ASN A 1022 -31.65 62.64 20.43
C ASN A 1022 -31.74 61.16 20.87
N PRO A 1023 -32.86 60.45 20.68
CA PRO A 1023 -33.06 59.12 21.28
C PRO A 1023 -32.48 57.94 20.48
N GLY A 1024 -31.80 58.19 19.35
CA GLY A 1024 -31.42 57.13 18.39
C GLY A 1024 -29.91 56.94 18.11
N PHE A 1025 -29.07 57.93 18.43
CA PHE A 1025 -27.61 57.90 18.21
C PHE A 1025 -26.91 59.09 18.91
N ASP A 1026 -25.67 58.88 19.39
CA ASP A 1026 -24.87 59.88 20.12
C ASP A 1026 -23.95 60.71 19.21
N LEU A 1027 -23.54 60.13 18.08
CA LEU A 1027 -22.54 60.68 17.19
C LEU A 1027 -23.01 60.60 15.73
N TYR A 1028 -22.62 61.59 14.93
CA TYR A 1028 -22.89 61.60 13.50
C TYR A 1028 -21.74 62.22 12.70
N GLU A 1029 -21.63 61.85 11.44
CA GLU A 1029 -20.69 62.43 10.47
C GLU A 1029 -21.45 63.19 9.38
N THR A 1030 -20.90 64.30 8.91
CA THR A 1030 -21.47 65.08 7.80
C THR A 1030 -20.52 65.13 6.61
N ASP A 1031 -21.06 65.04 5.40
CA ASP A 1031 -20.32 65.34 4.18
C ASP A 1031 -19.96 66.84 4.07
N ALA A 1032 -19.23 67.19 3.00
CA ALA A 1032 -18.82 68.56 2.71
C ALA A 1032 -19.98 69.54 2.43
N SER A 1033 -21.21 69.05 2.24
CA SER A 1033 -22.43 69.88 2.12
C SER A 1033 -23.16 70.09 3.45
N GLY A 1034 -22.69 69.46 4.54
CA GLY A 1034 -23.32 69.48 5.85
C GLY A 1034 -24.43 68.45 6.04
N ARG A 1035 -24.63 67.54 5.07
CA ARG A 1035 -25.63 66.46 5.17
C ARG A 1035 -25.06 65.31 6.01
N GLN A 1036 -25.86 64.79 6.93
CA GLN A 1036 -25.49 63.61 7.73
C GLN A 1036 -25.40 62.36 6.85
N ILE A 1037 -24.27 61.63 6.96
CA ILE A 1037 -23.96 60.44 6.14
C ILE A 1037 -23.67 59.18 6.96
N ARG A 1038 -23.34 59.32 8.25
CA ARG A 1038 -23.11 58.20 9.17
C ARG A 1038 -23.68 58.54 10.54
N TRP A 1039 -24.28 57.53 11.18
CA TRP A 1039 -24.89 57.61 12.51
C TRP A 1039 -24.26 56.55 13.40
N VAL A 1040 -23.84 56.94 14.61
CA VAL A 1040 -23.11 56.06 15.53
C VAL A 1040 -23.71 56.18 16.93
N GLU A 1041 -24.16 55.04 17.46
CA GLU A 1041 -24.57 54.85 18.85
C GLU A 1041 -23.36 54.32 19.64
N VAL A 1042 -23.10 54.87 20.82
CA VAL A 1042 -21.95 54.54 21.66
C VAL A 1042 -22.41 53.90 22.97
N LYS A 1043 -22.17 52.61 23.13
CA LYS A 1043 -22.44 51.88 24.38
C LYS A 1043 -21.16 51.67 25.16
N SER A 1044 -21.17 52.12 26.42
CA SER A 1044 -20.05 51.90 27.34
C SER A 1044 -20.28 50.69 28.25
N MET A 1045 -19.18 50.07 28.70
CA MET A 1045 -19.19 49.03 29.72
C MET A 1045 -17.90 49.06 30.54
N THR A 1046 -17.98 48.58 31.79
CA THR A 1046 -16.83 48.47 32.70
C THR A 1046 -15.96 47.24 32.38
N GLY A 1047 -16.60 46.15 31.93
CA GLY A 1047 -15.96 44.92 31.44
C GLY A 1047 -15.87 44.85 29.91
N ASN A 1048 -16.03 43.65 29.37
CA ASN A 1048 -16.02 43.33 27.95
C ASN A 1048 -17.30 42.57 27.51
N LEU A 1049 -17.48 42.34 26.21
CA LEU A 1049 -18.72 41.76 25.66
C LEU A 1049 -18.96 40.27 26.05
N GLN A 1050 -17.96 39.57 26.59
CA GLN A 1050 -18.12 38.21 27.15
C GLN A 1050 -18.75 38.22 28.55
N ASP A 1051 -18.66 39.34 29.27
CA ASP A 1051 -19.17 39.47 30.64
C ASP A 1051 -20.69 39.68 30.65
N ARG A 1052 -21.21 40.50 29.73
CA ARG A 1052 -22.66 40.74 29.54
C ARG A 1052 -23.01 41.25 28.13
N PRO A 1053 -24.23 41.01 27.64
CA PRO A 1053 -24.68 41.56 26.35
C PRO A 1053 -24.85 43.09 26.37
N VAL A 1054 -24.93 43.66 25.17
CA VAL A 1054 -25.29 45.06 24.91
C VAL A 1054 -26.61 45.09 24.14
N GLY A 1055 -27.61 45.78 24.69
CA GLY A 1055 -28.90 46.01 24.02
C GLY A 1055 -28.92 47.32 23.24
N LEU A 1056 -29.74 47.35 22.18
CA LEU A 1056 -30.26 48.58 21.58
C LEU A 1056 -31.68 48.80 22.13
N SER A 1057 -32.05 50.04 22.43
CA SER A 1057 -33.45 50.37 22.71
C SER A 1057 -34.32 50.21 21.45
N HIS A 1058 -35.65 50.15 21.60
CA HIS A 1058 -36.58 50.11 20.47
C HIS A 1058 -36.29 51.23 19.45
N THR A 1059 -36.06 52.45 19.94
CA THR A 1059 -35.76 53.61 19.08
C THR A 1059 -34.41 53.44 18.36
N GLN A 1060 -33.37 52.99 19.05
CA GLN A 1060 -32.05 52.76 18.46
C GLN A 1060 -32.09 51.65 17.40
N PHE A 1061 -32.85 50.57 17.66
CA PHE A 1061 -33.08 49.50 16.70
C PHE A 1061 -33.84 49.98 15.45
N ASP A 1062 -34.87 50.82 15.61
CA ASP A 1062 -35.58 51.42 14.48
C ASP A 1062 -34.66 52.32 13.64
N TYR A 1063 -33.83 53.16 14.27
CA TYR A 1063 -32.82 53.96 13.55
C TYR A 1063 -31.78 53.09 12.84
N ALA A 1064 -31.32 52.00 13.47
CA ALA A 1064 -30.44 51.03 12.85
C ALA A 1064 -31.06 50.38 11.61
N ARG A 1065 -32.36 50.03 11.68
CA ARG A 1065 -33.12 49.47 10.55
C ARG A 1065 -33.37 50.51 9.44
N GLU A 1066 -33.64 51.77 9.79
CA GLU A 1066 -33.92 52.84 8.82
C GLU A 1066 -32.67 53.29 8.07
N LYS A 1067 -31.52 53.42 8.76
CA LYS A 1067 -30.27 53.91 8.17
C LYS A 1067 -29.36 52.79 7.64
N GLY A 1068 -29.60 51.53 8.01
CA GLY A 1068 -28.92 50.35 7.47
C GLY A 1068 -27.39 50.43 7.60
N ASP A 1069 -26.68 50.30 6.49
CA ASP A 1069 -25.20 50.34 6.43
C ASP A 1069 -24.59 51.69 6.87
N ALA A 1070 -25.39 52.76 6.95
CA ALA A 1070 -24.96 54.04 7.49
C ALA A 1070 -25.08 54.12 9.04
N TYR A 1071 -25.68 53.12 9.69
CA TYR A 1071 -25.75 53.02 11.15
C TYR A 1071 -24.67 52.10 11.72
N TRP A 1072 -24.07 52.53 12.83
CA TRP A 1072 -23.06 51.78 13.56
C TRP A 1072 -23.35 51.77 15.05
N LEU A 1073 -23.09 50.62 15.68
CA LEU A 1073 -23.02 50.46 17.13
C LEU A 1073 -21.55 50.34 17.53
N TYR A 1074 -21.06 51.27 18.34
CA TYR A 1074 -19.71 51.26 18.89
C TYR A 1074 -19.77 50.85 20.37
N VAL A 1075 -19.19 49.71 20.71
CA VAL A 1075 -19.10 49.23 22.09
C VAL A 1075 -17.71 49.55 22.63
N VAL A 1076 -17.64 50.35 23.69
CA VAL A 1076 -16.40 50.69 24.38
C VAL A 1076 -16.23 49.77 25.59
N GLU A 1077 -15.43 48.72 25.39
CA GLU A 1077 -14.98 47.78 26.43
C GLU A 1077 -14.01 48.51 27.37
N HIS A 1078 -14.02 48.16 28.66
CA HIS A 1078 -13.16 48.72 29.71
C HIS A 1078 -13.17 50.26 29.77
N ALA A 1079 -14.33 50.90 29.57
CA ALA A 1079 -14.47 52.36 29.46
C ALA A 1079 -14.04 53.15 30.73
N THR A 1080 -13.86 52.47 31.86
CA THR A 1080 -13.31 53.03 33.11
C THR A 1080 -11.78 53.06 33.18
N THR A 1081 -11.08 52.27 32.35
CA THR A 1081 -9.62 52.07 32.39
C THR A 1081 -8.97 52.45 31.04
N PRO A 1082 -8.51 53.71 30.86
CA PRO A 1082 -8.05 54.20 29.56
C PRO A 1082 -6.84 53.46 28.93
N ALA A 1083 -6.10 52.68 29.71
CA ALA A 1083 -5.00 51.85 29.20
C ALA A 1083 -5.46 50.50 28.61
N GLU A 1084 -6.68 50.07 28.95
CA GLU A 1084 -7.27 48.78 28.57
C GLU A 1084 -8.52 48.97 27.67
N SER A 1085 -8.99 50.21 27.54
CA SER A 1085 -10.20 50.56 26.79
C SER A 1085 -10.09 50.23 25.30
N ARG A 1086 -11.09 49.53 24.77
CA ARG A 1086 -11.13 49.06 23.37
C ARG A 1086 -12.49 49.39 22.74
N VAL A 1087 -12.48 49.83 21.49
CA VAL A 1087 -13.71 50.10 20.73
C VAL A 1087 -13.98 48.97 19.74
N LEU A 1088 -15.09 48.26 19.91
CA LEU A 1088 -15.68 47.36 18.93
C LEU A 1088 -16.63 48.15 18.03
N LYS A 1089 -16.56 47.94 16.71
CA LYS A 1089 -17.37 48.65 15.72
C LYS A 1089 -18.25 47.66 14.98
N ILE A 1090 -19.57 47.81 15.09
CA ILE A 1090 -20.57 46.91 14.49
C ILE A 1090 -21.39 47.73 13.49
N GLN A 1091 -21.23 47.44 12.19
CA GLN A 1091 -22.01 48.06 11.12
C GLN A 1091 -23.35 47.34 10.93
N ASN A 1092 -24.43 48.10 10.68
CA ASN A 1092 -25.76 47.57 10.37
C ASN A 1092 -26.24 46.45 11.34
N PRO A 1093 -26.24 46.68 12.68
CA PRO A 1093 -26.58 45.65 13.66
C PRO A 1093 -27.99 45.06 13.48
N ALA A 1094 -28.93 45.83 12.93
CA ALA A 1094 -30.28 45.36 12.63
C ALA A 1094 -30.35 44.47 11.36
N GLY A 1095 -29.57 44.78 10.31
CA GLY A 1095 -29.57 44.03 9.05
C GLY A 1095 -28.74 42.74 9.08
N ILE A 1096 -27.75 42.64 9.97
CA ILE A 1096 -26.96 41.40 10.16
C ILE A 1096 -27.64 40.37 11.06
N ALA A 1097 -28.66 40.76 11.83
CA ALA A 1097 -29.43 39.86 12.68
C ALA A 1097 -30.24 38.86 11.83
N ARG A 1098 -30.05 37.55 12.07
CA ARG A 1098 -30.72 36.47 11.32
C ARG A 1098 -31.90 35.84 12.06
N THR A 1099 -31.87 35.88 13.38
CA THR A 1099 -32.85 35.23 14.26
C THR A 1099 -33.15 36.15 15.45
N PHE A 1100 -34.40 36.11 15.90
CA PHE A 1100 -34.85 36.78 17.12
C PHE A 1100 -35.37 35.71 18.08
N THR A 1101 -34.90 35.76 19.33
CA THR A 1101 -35.29 34.81 20.38
C THR A 1101 -36.12 35.55 21.41
N PHE A 1102 -37.31 34.99 21.69
CA PHE A 1102 -38.31 35.56 22.58
C PHE A 1102 -38.42 34.69 23.83
N ASP A 1103 -38.28 35.30 25.02
CA ASP A 1103 -38.53 34.61 26.28
C ASP A 1103 -40.02 34.58 26.69
N HIS A 1104 -40.28 33.98 27.85
CA HIS A 1104 -41.59 33.92 28.47
C HIS A 1104 -42.28 35.29 28.68
N GLY A 1105 -41.53 36.39 28.76
CA GLY A 1105 -42.04 37.75 28.88
C GLY A 1105 -42.88 38.19 27.67
N TRP A 1106 -42.70 37.55 26.52
CA TRP A 1106 -43.49 37.79 25.30
C TRP A 1106 -44.91 37.24 25.37
N SER A 1107 -45.18 36.28 26.25
CA SER A 1107 -46.53 35.74 26.46
C SER A 1107 -47.55 36.77 26.99
N HIS A 1108 -47.07 37.87 27.60
CA HIS A 1108 -47.89 38.93 28.18
C HIS A 1108 -48.40 39.95 27.15
N VAL A 1109 -47.73 40.09 25.99
CA VAL A 1109 -48.11 41.03 24.92
C VAL A 1109 -48.72 40.35 23.69
N ALA A 1110 -48.73 39.02 23.66
CA ALA A 1110 -49.28 38.23 22.57
C ALA A 1110 -50.83 38.31 22.51
N ILE A 1111 -51.37 38.68 21.35
CA ILE A 1111 -52.82 38.63 21.07
C ILE A 1111 -53.23 37.16 20.92
N LYS A 1112 -54.14 36.69 21.78
CA LYS A 1112 -54.63 35.30 21.78
C LYS A 1112 -55.92 35.19 20.96
N GLU A 1113 -55.83 34.66 19.75
CA GLU A 1113 -57.02 34.28 18.97
C GLU A 1113 -57.55 32.91 19.38
N ARG A 1114 -58.87 32.77 19.48
CA ARG A 1114 -59.56 31.48 19.60
C ARG A 1114 -59.96 30.99 18.22
N LEU A 1115 -59.34 29.91 17.75
CA LEU A 1115 -59.73 29.25 16.50
C LEU A 1115 -61.13 28.62 16.64
N PRO A 1116 -62.04 28.80 15.66
CA PRO A 1116 -63.33 28.14 15.69
C PRO A 1116 -63.20 26.64 15.36
N LEU A 1117 -63.87 25.81 16.17
CA LEU A 1117 -64.01 24.38 15.93
C LEU A 1117 -64.68 24.14 14.58
N ARG A 1118 -64.05 23.36 13.69
CA ARG A 1118 -64.67 22.88 12.45
C ARG A 1118 -65.46 21.61 12.72
N ASP A 1119 -66.76 21.64 12.46
CA ASP A 1119 -67.61 20.46 12.47
C ASP A 1119 -67.13 19.43 11.44
N ALA A 1120 -66.95 18.18 11.89
CA ALA A 1120 -66.47 17.10 11.04
C ALA A 1120 -67.61 16.49 10.21
N VAL A 1121 -67.48 16.53 8.88
CA VAL A 1121 -68.33 15.73 7.98
C VAL A 1121 -67.69 14.35 7.78
N LYS A 1122 -68.19 13.40 8.57
CA LYS A 1122 -68.09 11.92 8.45
C LYS A 1122 -66.72 11.31 8.12
#